data_AF-S3B922-F1
#
_entry.id   AF-S3B922-F1
#
_cell.length_a   1.000
_cell.length_b   1.000
_cell.length_c   1.000
_cell.angle_alpha   90.00
_cell.angle_beta   90.00
_cell.angle_gamma   90.00
#
_symmetry.space_group_name_H-M   'P 1'
#
loop_
_entity.id
_entity.type
_entity.pdbx_description
1 polymer ?
#
loop_
_entity_poly.entity_id
_entity_poly.type
_entity_poly.pdbx_seq_one_letter_code
_entity_poly.pdbx_strand_id
1 'polypeptide(L)'
;MTTRTGGADGIGRADRVALVLGTSTFKDGFEPLSRVPDEVRMMKAVLAESARCTIHPASDLNPTVAELKSAFEQALEGDDGVPPDLLIFYYSGHANEFGDGDLALAAHDSEKACRATQLRVDDLFALLVPDSRPRPREVVLLLDTCYAGMAVARFQQAAGVERTKGGDLPVFTAIGAIDRLGEAQQFHFTDSFAAAVRTAAAGEQTEFLPMDVLVRELAARMRKLPGDGGPPVPDFLPPLGDTRAFPNPWYLPRAVRRPQEANDTSGWAFCGRREPAAQIVDYLTGEQAAGGLVVTGSTGSGKSVLLDWIHTSAHGEPLPAGPRAPDPAPAGCLDLLLDVRGMTVPGVVWKLAAHYGTRTPHDDTQALLEALCARPGPLRMCFDSVEACADPDSLYADLLAPLAALGHTRVVMAGNQPPRNFAGRVVDLDGPETTAHAADDIAHLVAHVLGHRKGTTWAGADQQWLDDIARATAQAAGPSWLRAYLFAVSLSGDDPATARVRAERTTAELFLDQLAELDPDDPRWAPDLLLPVALAQGEGLPADGRLWAAVARQASGRDVTPADLARVREKATDFLAAPEGGMHGHGWRFERSPHARYLAESFDEQSAHARFVEAMTRQLPARPSGGLDWTAADHYTREHFAHHARLAGVLDDYLDDPEFLLMMDFEALHRALTFLHDSTFGKIARVRSLCGELAVADRTDGHTLSRLALLAQVHGLSELARRAGESAVGWQPALTYKRRPAATVYCLPQGGELVVDDEGHILSRPGPAGDHSWHTVETPLRTGRLTTTSLIDASGPALFAGQSDGQAWVQRLSDGKHTPIRGLALGCRLVSCVQSEAGLLVAGTEGWQWRPKGSTTGPGPVVSRGRLRIGGAATAVRDGVPLVAARTARDVTVWRADGRFLRRFEPPQELALTDIAADSEGIYTGAGDGSVWWTSWDGTADGWLTGHTGPVAELRVHGRVLVSAGRSGDIKLTPLTRGAGSPFHLDLGLDVCSADVDPHGQLVAGTSAGVVRIAR
;
A
#
# COMPACT_ATOMS: atom_id res chain seq x y z
N MET A 1 7.98 -38.18 -35.69
CA MET A 1 9.40 -37.78 -35.55
C MET A 1 9.54 -36.38 -36.16
N THR A 2 9.28 -35.37 -35.35
CA THR A 2 9.42 -33.95 -35.70
C THR A 2 9.80 -33.26 -34.40
N THR A 3 11.09 -32.96 -34.29
CA THR A 3 11.72 -32.33 -33.12
C THR A 3 11.35 -30.85 -33.07
N ARG A 4 10.61 -30.46 -32.03
CA ARG A 4 10.37 -29.06 -31.67
C ARG A 4 11.54 -28.55 -30.82
N THR A 5 12.12 -27.46 -31.29
CA THR A 5 13.20 -26.66 -30.71
C THR A 5 12.78 -26.04 -29.39
N GLY A 6 13.53 -26.32 -28.31
CA GLY A 6 13.35 -25.68 -27.00
C GLY A 6 13.97 -24.30 -26.96
N GLY A 7 13.15 -23.28 -26.71
CA GLY A 7 13.56 -21.94 -26.29
C GLY A 7 13.43 -21.82 -24.77
N ALA A 8 14.32 -21.05 -24.17
CA ALA A 8 14.44 -20.84 -22.74
C ALA A 8 13.33 -19.94 -22.19
N ASP A 9 12.17 -20.53 -21.89
CA ASP A 9 11.25 -20.03 -20.87
C ASP A 9 11.29 -21.02 -19.71
N GLY A 10 11.93 -20.61 -18.61
CA GLY A 10 12.11 -21.42 -17.40
C GLY A 10 10.83 -21.57 -16.58
N ILE A 11 9.72 -22.03 -17.18
CA ILE A 11 8.68 -22.82 -16.53
C ILE A 11 8.20 -23.80 -17.61
N GLY A 12 8.64 -25.05 -17.50
CA GLY A 12 8.06 -26.13 -18.30
C GLY A 12 6.54 -26.10 -18.12
N ARG A 13 5.82 -26.04 -19.24
CA ARG A 13 4.37 -26.12 -19.38
C ARG A 13 3.85 -27.49 -18.91
N ALA A 14 4.03 -27.80 -17.63
CA ALA A 14 3.72 -29.08 -17.01
C ALA A 14 2.44 -28.95 -16.15
N ASP A 15 1.35 -29.50 -16.68
CA ASP A 15 0.23 -30.21 -16.04
C ASP A 15 -0.23 -29.78 -14.62
N ARG A 16 -0.71 -28.54 -14.47
CA ARG A 16 -1.48 -28.09 -13.30
C ARG A 16 -2.97 -28.01 -13.63
N VAL A 17 -3.81 -28.73 -12.89
CA VAL A 17 -5.26 -28.81 -13.16
C VAL A 17 -6.06 -28.43 -11.90
N ALA A 18 -7.15 -27.68 -12.09
CA ALA A 18 -8.11 -27.39 -11.04
C ALA A 18 -9.51 -27.89 -11.42
N LEU A 19 -10.12 -28.72 -10.59
CA LEU A 19 -11.52 -29.15 -10.69
C LEU A 19 -12.35 -28.36 -9.68
N VAL A 20 -13.21 -27.46 -10.19
CA VAL A 20 -13.99 -26.52 -9.37
C VAL A 20 -15.47 -26.81 -9.54
N LEU A 21 -16.08 -27.42 -8.51
CA LEU A 21 -17.47 -27.85 -8.50
C LEU A 21 -18.25 -27.13 -7.40
N GLY A 22 -19.55 -26.95 -7.61
CA GLY A 22 -20.42 -26.52 -6.52
C GLY A 22 -21.89 -26.85 -6.73
N THR A 23 -22.62 -27.11 -5.65
CA THR A 23 -24.05 -27.43 -5.69
C THR A 23 -24.85 -26.34 -4.98
N SER A 24 -25.71 -25.67 -5.75
CA SER A 24 -26.62 -24.61 -5.30
C SER A 24 -28.05 -25.11 -5.07
N THR A 25 -28.46 -26.18 -5.75
CA THR A 25 -29.82 -26.75 -5.68
C THR A 25 -29.76 -28.25 -5.43
N PHE A 26 -30.73 -28.77 -4.66
CA PHE A 26 -30.76 -30.14 -4.13
C PHE A 26 -32.19 -30.70 -4.20
N LYS A 27 -32.37 -31.99 -3.93
CA LYS A 27 -33.70 -32.58 -3.65
C LYS A 27 -34.10 -32.37 -2.18
N ASP A 28 -35.18 -33.02 -1.75
CA ASP A 28 -35.86 -32.79 -0.48
C ASP A 28 -34.92 -32.77 0.74
N GLY A 29 -35.06 -31.71 1.55
CA GLY A 29 -34.46 -31.58 2.88
C GLY A 29 -33.22 -30.68 2.99
N PHE A 30 -32.61 -30.26 1.89
CA PHE A 30 -31.54 -29.24 1.89
C PHE A 30 -32.08 -27.88 1.42
N GLU A 31 -31.63 -26.81 2.07
CA GLU A 31 -31.94 -25.44 1.62
C GLU A 31 -31.04 -25.06 0.43
N PRO A 32 -31.56 -24.35 -0.59
CA PRO A 32 -30.74 -23.83 -1.69
C PRO A 32 -29.65 -22.86 -1.22
N LEU A 33 -28.49 -22.89 -1.86
CA LEU A 33 -27.36 -22.01 -1.56
C LEU A 33 -27.16 -21.01 -2.72
N SER A 34 -27.66 -19.79 -2.52
CA SER A 34 -27.77 -18.76 -3.57
C SER A 34 -26.41 -18.20 -4.05
N ARG A 35 -25.36 -18.23 -3.23
CA ARG A 35 -24.04 -17.67 -3.55
C ARG A 35 -23.05 -18.66 -4.16
N VAL A 36 -23.33 -19.97 -4.15
CA VAL A 36 -22.43 -20.99 -4.73
C VAL A 36 -22.03 -20.72 -6.19
N PRO A 37 -22.93 -20.21 -7.07
CA PRO A 37 -22.51 -19.80 -8.42
C PRO A 37 -21.43 -18.72 -8.45
N ASP A 38 -21.46 -17.77 -7.51
CA ASP A 38 -20.47 -16.70 -7.41
C ASP A 38 -19.15 -17.22 -6.85
N GLU A 39 -19.20 -18.12 -5.87
CA GLU A 39 -18.04 -18.79 -5.28
C GLU A 39 -17.28 -19.63 -6.31
N VAL A 40 -17.99 -20.46 -7.08
CA VAL A 40 -17.39 -21.28 -8.14
C VAL A 40 -16.75 -20.39 -9.21
N ARG A 41 -17.39 -19.27 -9.58
CA ARG A 41 -16.82 -18.31 -10.54
C ARG A 41 -15.54 -17.67 -10.01
N MET A 42 -15.55 -17.20 -8.76
CA MET A 42 -14.37 -16.58 -8.13
C MET A 42 -13.24 -17.60 -7.97
N MET A 43 -13.53 -18.81 -7.51
CA MET A 43 -12.50 -19.84 -7.32
C MET A 43 -11.86 -20.27 -8.66
N LYS A 44 -12.66 -20.40 -9.73
CA LYS A 44 -12.11 -20.62 -11.09
C LYS A 44 -11.13 -19.52 -11.48
N ALA A 45 -11.47 -18.25 -11.25
CA ALA A 45 -10.59 -17.13 -11.58
C ALA A 45 -9.29 -17.17 -10.75
N VAL A 46 -9.40 -17.35 -9.44
CA VAL A 46 -8.26 -17.36 -8.51
C VAL A 46 -7.30 -18.51 -8.80
N LEU A 47 -7.80 -19.72 -9.04
CA LEU A 47 -6.93 -20.87 -9.33
C LEU A 47 -6.29 -20.77 -10.71
N ALA A 48 -6.99 -20.21 -11.71
CA ALA A 48 -6.42 -19.94 -13.02
C ALA A 48 -5.30 -18.87 -12.96
N GLU A 49 -5.53 -17.79 -12.22
CA GLU A 49 -4.61 -16.66 -12.13
C GLU A 49 -3.45 -16.92 -11.15
N SER A 50 -3.77 -17.20 -9.89
CA SER A 50 -2.79 -17.24 -8.80
C SER A 50 -2.07 -18.59 -8.70
N ALA A 51 -2.78 -19.71 -8.90
CA ALA A 51 -2.18 -21.06 -8.88
C ALA A 51 -1.68 -21.53 -10.26
N ARG A 52 -1.95 -20.75 -11.31
CA ARG A 52 -1.62 -21.03 -12.73
C ARG A 52 -2.17 -22.37 -13.21
N CYS A 53 -3.37 -22.76 -12.76
CA CYS A 53 -4.03 -24.00 -13.13
C CYS A 53 -4.86 -23.87 -14.41
N THR A 54 -4.89 -24.93 -15.22
CA THR A 54 -5.94 -25.11 -16.24
C THR A 54 -7.21 -25.59 -15.55
N ILE A 55 -8.33 -24.91 -15.79
CA ILE A 55 -9.63 -25.33 -15.22
C ILE A 55 -10.13 -26.55 -15.98
N HIS A 56 -10.37 -27.65 -15.26
CA HIS A 56 -10.83 -28.91 -15.83
C HIS A 56 -12.22 -28.72 -16.49
N PRO A 57 -12.48 -29.28 -17.68
CA PRO A 57 -13.73 -29.09 -18.41
C PRO A 57 -14.98 -29.53 -17.64
N ALA A 58 -14.86 -30.55 -16.78
CA ALA A 58 -15.95 -31.02 -15.93
C ALA A 58 -16.26 -30.11 -14.73
N SER A 59 -15.61 -28.94 -14.61
CA SER A 59 -15.89 -27.95 -13.57
C SER A 59 -17.22 -27.25 -13.83
N ASP A 60 -18.29 -27.67 -13.17
CA ASP A 60 -19.66 -27.16 -13.37
C ASP A 60 -20.45 -26.95 -12.06
N LEU A 61 -21.65 -26.39 -12.19
CA LEU A 61 -22.63 -26.20 -11.12
C LEU A 61 -23.66 -27.34 -11.10
N ASN A 62 -24.09 -27.70 -9.88
CA ASN A 62 -25.13 -28.69 -9.60
C ASN A 62 -24.86 -30.08 -10.23
N PRO A 63 -23.67 -30.68 -10.04
CA PRO A 63 -23.44 -32.05 -10.47
C PRO A 63 -24.31 -33.03 -9.67
N THR A 64 -24.72 -34.13 -10.28
CA THR A 64 -25.20 -35.33 -9.56
C THR A 64 -24.06 -36.04 -8.84
N VAL A 65 -24.36 -36.95 -7.90
CA VAL A 65 -23.32 -37.75 -7.21
C VAL A 65 -22.45 -38.52 -8.21
N ALA A 66 -23.06 -39.09 -9.25
CA ALA A 66 -22.36 -39.83 -10.29
C ALA A 66 -21.43 -38.93 -11.12
N GLU A 67 -21.90 -37.74 -11.50
CA GLU A 67 -21.10 -36.76 -12.25
C GLU A 67 -19.95 -36.20 -11.40
N LEU A 68 -20.20 -35.89 -10.13
CA LEU A 68 -19.17 -35.38 -9.21
C LEU A 68 -18.05 -36.41 -9.03
N LYS A 69 -18.41 -37.68 -8.79
CA LYS A 69 -17.44 -38.78 -8.67
C LYS A 69 -16.66 -38.99 -9.98
N SER A 70 -17.37 -39.06 -11.11
CA SER A 70 -16.77 -39.25 -12.43
C SER A 70 -15.81 -38.11 -12.81
N ALA A 71 -16.20 -36.85 -12.53
CA ALA A 71 -15.37 -35.69 -12.79
C ALA A 71 -14.07 -35.71 -11.97
N PHE A 72 -14.14 -36.12 -10.70
CA PHE A 72 -12.97 -36.25 -9.85
C PHE A 72 -12.04 -37.39 -10.31
N GLU A 73 -12.60 -38.55 -10.68
CA GLU A 73 -11.83 -39.65 -11.27
C GLU A 73 -11.11 -39.24 -12.56
N GLN A 74 -11.82 -38.56 -13.48
CA GLN A 74 -11.22 -38.05 -14.73
C GLN A 74 -10.09 -37.05 -14.46
N ALA A 75 -10.28 -36.13 -13.51
CA ALA A 75 -9.25 -35.15 -13.16
C ALA A 75 -8.01 -35.79 -12.51
N LEU A 76 -8.18 -36.91 -11.80
CA LEU A 76 -7.07 -37.70 -11.25
C LEU A 76 -6.32 -38.47 -12.34
N GLU A 77 -7.00 -38.94 -13.38
CA GLU A 77 -6.42 -39.71 -14.49
C GLU A 77 -5.72 -38.82 -15.52
N GLY A 78 -6.18 -37.57 -15.69
CA GLY A 78 -5.65 -36.60 -16.62
C GLY A 78 -5.89 -36.97 -18.09
N ASP A 79 -5.23 -36.26 -19.01
CA ASP A 79 -5.42 -36.45 -20.45
C ASP A 79 -4.69 -37.71 -20.92
N ASP A 80 -5.37 -38.55 -21.70
CA ASP A 80 -4.85 -39.83 -22.23
C ASP A 80 -4.27 -40.78 -21.15
N GLY A 81 -4.73 -40.66 -19.90
CA GLY A 81 -4.28 -41.47 -18.76
C GLY A 81 -2.95 -41.02 -18.16
N VAL A 82 -2.49 -39.82 -18.50
CA VAL A 82 -1.33 -39.16 -17.88
C VAL A 82 -1.84 -38.17 -16.83
N PRO A 83 -1.62 -38.46 -15.53
CA PRO A 83 -2.13 -37.62 -14.46
C PRO A 83 -1.37 -36.29 -14.38
N PRO A 84 -2.01 -35.20 -13.91
CA PRO A 84 -1.33 -33.92 -13.77
C PRO A 84 -0.27 -33.93 -12.66
N ASP A 85 0.70 -33.03 -12.73
CA ASP A 85 1.67 -32.82 -11.64
C ASP A 85 0.98 -32.30 -10.38
N LEU A 86 -0.04 -31.44 -10.53
CA LEU A 86 -0.84 -30.88 -9.45
C LEU A 86 -2.34 -30.94 -9.79
N LEU A 87 -3.13 -31.51 -8.88
CA LEU A 87 -4.59 -31.41 -8.91
C LEU A 87 -5.11 -30.62 -7.70
N ILE A 88 -5.84 -29.53 -7.96
CA ILE A 88 -6.60 -28.79 -6.95
C ILE A 88 -8.09 -29.11 -7.12
N PHE A 89 -8.71 -29.68 -6.09
CA PHE A 89 -10.15 -29.94 -6.05
C PHE A 89 -10.83 -28.96 -5.12
N TYR A 90 -11.74 -28.16 -5.66
CA TYR A 90 -12.61 -27.28 -4.88
C TYR A 90 -14.05 -27.75 -4.96
N TYR A 91 -14.69 -27.88 -3.80
CA TYR A 91 -16.11 -28.20 -3.71
C TYR A 91 -16.83 -27.25 -2.75
N SER A 92 -17.89 -26.61 -3.25
CA SER A 92 -18.81 -25.80 -2.44
C SER A 92 -20.23 -26.35 -2.42
N GLY A 93 -20.80 -26.54 -1.24
CA GLY A 93 -22.16 -27.07 -1.09
C GLY A 93 -22.52 -27.44 0.35
N HIS A 94 -23.51 -28.32 0.51
CA HIS A 94 -23.85 -28.93 1.80
C HIS A 94 -23.04 -30.21 2.02
N ALA A 95 -22.75 -30.50 3.29
CA ALA A 95 -22.37 -31.84 3.72
C ALA A 95 -23.25 -32.27 4.90
N ASN A 96 -23.43 -33.58 5.04
CA ASN A 96 -24.32 -34.17 6.03
C ASN A 96 -23.58 -35.24 6.85
N GLU A 97 -23.68 -35.12 8.17
CA GLU A 97 -23.18 -36.08 9.15
C GLU A 97 -24.36 -36.96 9.60
N PHE A 98 -24.16 -38.28 9.65
CA PHE A 98 -25.26 -39.24 9.88
C PHE A 98 -25.32 -39.83 11.30
N GLY A 99 -24.59 -39.27 12.27
CA GLY A 99 -24.55 -39.68 13.67
C GLY A 99 -23.68 -40.91 13.99
N ASP A 100 -23.22 -41.65 12.98
CA ASP A 100 -22.27 -42.77 13.08
C ASP A 100 -20.84 -42.34 12.72
N GLY A 101 -20.60 -41.03 12.57
CA GLY A 101 -19.34 -40.45 12.15
C GLY A 101 -19.13 -40.45 10.64
N ASP A 102 -20.02 -41.04 9.84
CA ASP A 102 -19.94 -40.94 8.38
C ASP A 102 -20.35 -39.54 7.92
N LEU A 103 -19.56 -39.00 7.00
CA LEU A 103 -19.76 -37.69 6.39
C LEU A 103 -19.89 -37.82 4.87
N ALA A 104 -20.89 -37.16 4.30
CA ALA A 104 -21.10 -37.15 2.86
C ALA A 104 -21.36 -35.73 2.32
N LEU A 105 -20.87 -35.47 1.11
CA LEU A 105 -21.13 -34.26 0.32
C LEU A 105 -22.45 -34.42 -0.44
N ALA A 106 -23.32 -33.42 -0.38
CA ALA A 106 -24.60 -33.43 -1.07
C ALA A 106 -24.46 -32.91 -2.50
N ALA A 107 -24.93 -33.66 -3.49
CA ALA A 107 -24.98 -33.30 -4.89
C ALA A 107 -26.41 -32.88 -5.31
N HIS A 108 -26.62 -32.51 -6.57
CA HIS A 108 -27.90 -31.99 -7.06
C HIS A 108 -29.07 -32.98 -6.88
N ASP A 109 -28.79 -34.27 -7.01
CA ASP A 109 -29.76 -35.34 -6.87
C ASP A 109 -29.86 -35.92 -5.45
N SER A 110 -29.22 -35.28 -4.46
CA SER A 110 -29.20 -35.69 -3.06
C SER A 110 -30.45 -35.29 -2.28
N GLU A 111 -30.95 -36.22 -1.47
CA GLU A 111 -31.97 -35.99 -0.45
C GLU A 111 -31.33 -36.06 0.95
N LYS A 112 -31.68 -35.12 1.84
CA LYS A 112 -31.03 -35.02 3.17
C LYS A 112 -31.22 -36.27 4.03
N ALA A 113 -32.38 -36.91 3.92
CA ALA A 113 -32.72 -38.11 4.66
C ALA A 113 -32.11 -39.41 4.07
N CYS A 114 -31.55 -39.37 2.85
CA CYS A 114 -31.12 -40.57 2.13
C CYS A 114 -29.61 -40.59 1.87
N ARG A 115 -28.86 -41.32 2.71
CA ARG A 115 -27.39 -41.48 2.60
C ARG A 115 -26.94 -41.96 1.23
N ALA A 116 -27.69 -42.88 0.59
CA ALA A 116 -27.33 -43.47 -0.70
C ALA A 116 -27.32 -42.46 -1.86
N THR A 117 -27.91 -41.28 -1.68
CA THR A 117 -27.96 -40.21 -2.69
C THR A 117 -26.89 -39.16 -2.50
N GLN A 118 -25.89 -39.36 -1.62
CA GLN A 118 -24.83 -38.40 -1.29
C GLN A 118 -23.44 -39.05 -1.47
N LEU A 119 -22.39 -38.27 -1.76
CA LEU A 119 -21.02 -38.81 -1.92
C LEU A 119 -20.29 -38.87 -0.59
N ARG A 120 -19.91 -40.07 -0.13
CA ARG A 120 -19.15 -40.22 1.12
C ARG A 120 -17.73 -39.69 0.97
N VAL A 121 -17.24 -38.99 1.98
CA VAL A 121 -15.86 -38.45 2.00
C VAL A 121 -14.82 -39.57 1.95
N ASP A 122 -15.10 -40.72 2.56
CA ASP A 122 -14.24 -41.91 2.49
C ASP A 122 -14.16 -42.47 1.06
N ASP A 123 -15.25 -42.40 0.29
CA ASP A 123 -15.26 -42.84 -1.11
C ASP A 123 -14.43 -41.88 -1.98
N LEU A 124 -14.43 -40.58 -1.66
CA LEU A 124 -13.57 -39.58 -2.32
C LEU A 124 -12.08 -39.83 -2.01
N PHE A 125 -11.74 -40.13 -0.76
CA PHE A 125 -10.37 -40.46 -0.37
C PHE A 125 -9.89 -41.78 -1.02
N ALA A 126 -10.76 -42.79 -1.09
CA ALA A 126 -10.42 -44.07 -1.71
C ALA A 126 -9.93 -43.92 -3.16
N LEU A 127 -10.40 -42.90 -3.90
CA LEU A 127 -9.96 -42.62 -5.26
C LEU A 127 -8.51 -42.10 -5.34
N LEU A 128 -8.02 -41.46 -4.28
CA LEU A 128 -6.64 -40.97 -4.19
C LEU A 128 -5.62 -42.09 -3.97
N VAL A 129 -6.06 -43.22 -3.40
CA VAL A 129 -5.22 -44.40 -3.24
C VAL A 129 -4.96 -44.97 -4.64
N PRO A 130 -3.69 -45.10 -5.06
CA PRO A 130 -3.41 -45.68 -6.36
C PRO A 130 -3.82 -47.16 -6.36
N ASP A 131 -4.79 -47.50 -7.19
CA ASP A 131 -4.85 -48.83 -7.78
C ASP A 131 -3.82 -48.89 -8.92
N SER A 132 -3.80 -49.89 -9.79
CA SER A 132 -2.75 -50.08 -10.83
C SER A 132 -2.57 -48.92 -11.86
N ARG A 133 -3.16 -47.74 -11.62
CA ARG A 133 -3.12 -46.51 -12.43
C ARG A 133 -2.30 -45.42 -11.70
N PRO A 134 -1.53 -44.60 -12.42
CA PRO A 134 -0.76 -43.51 -11.82
C PRO A 134 -1.68 -42.41 -11.25
N ARG A 135 -1.16 -41.65 -10.29
CA ARG A 135 -1.85 -40.54 -9.63
C ARG A 135 -1.03 -39.25 -9.73
N PRO A 136 -1.66 -38.06 -9.53
CA PRO A 136 -0.94 -36.80 -9.50
C PRO A 136 0.19 -36.79 -8.48
N ARG A 137 1.22 -35.96 -8.66
CA ARG A 137 2.29 -35.85 -7.65
C ARG A 137 1.82 -35.13 -6.40
N GLU A 138 0.97 -34.12 -6.58
CA GLU A 138 0.41 -33.29 -5.52
C GLU A 138 -1.10 -33.14 -5.68
N VAL A 139 -1.85 -33.28 -4.58
CA VAL A 139 -3.31 -33.11 -4.53
C VAL A 139 -3.68 -32.19 -3.37
N VAL A 140 -4.43 -31.13 -3.68
CA VAL A 140 -4.96 -30.17 -2.71
C VAL A 140 -6.49 -30.24 -2.71
N LEU A 141 -7.10 -30.56 -1.57
CA LEU A 141 -8.56 -30.53 -1.39
C LEU A 141 -8.98 -29.25 -0.66
N LEU A 142 -9.88 -28.48 -1.27
CA LEU A 142 -10.49 -27.29 -0.70
C LEU A 142 -12.00 -27.54 -0.54
N LEU A 143 -12.45 -27.76 0.70
CA LEU A 143 -13.84 -28.08 1.00
C LEU A 143 -14.53 -26.91 1.68
N ASP A 144 -15.47 -26.28 0.97
CA ASP A 144 -16.29 -25.19 1.45
C ASP A 144 -17.72 -25.70 1.74
N THR A 145 -17.84 -26.49 2.81
CA THR A 145 -19.09 -27.15 3.23
C THR A 145 -19.26 -27.13 4.74
N CYS A 146 -20.48 -27.30 5.26
CA CYS A 146 -20.68 -27.67 6.67
C CYS A 146 -19.84 -28.91 7.03
N TYR A 147 -19.39 -29.04 8.28
CA TYR A 147 -18.61 -30.19 8.75
C TYR A 147 -17.31 -30.48 7.98
N ALA A 148 -16.75 -29.55 7.17
CA ALA A 148 -15.51 -29.84 6.44
C ALA A 148 -14.33 -30.14 7.39
N GLY A 149 -14.37 -29.64 8.62
CA GLY A 149 -13.44 -30.04 9.68
C GLY A 149 -13.45 -31.53 10.01
N MET A 150 -14.64 -32.14 10.04
CA MET A 150 -14.76 -33.59 10.17
C MET A 150 -14.22 -34.32 8.93
N ALA A 151 -14.40 -33.75 7.72
CA ALA A 151 -13.81 -34.31 6.50
C ALA A 151 -12.28 -34.32 6.57
N VAL A 152 -11.66 -33.22 7.02
CA VAL A 152 -10.21 -33.10 7.20
C VAL A 152 -9.70 -34.14 8.21
N ALA A 153 -10.38 -34.33 9.34
CA ALA A 153 -10.03 -35.34 10.34
C ALA A 153 -10.15 -36.78 9.77
N ARG A 154 -11.17 -37.06 8.95
CA ARG A 154 -11.34 -38.35 8.27
C ARG A 154 -10.23 -38.61 7.26
N PHE A 155 -9.88 -37.62 6.43
CA PHE A 155 -8.75 -37.72 5.50
C PHE A 155 -7.43 -37.99 6.23
N GLN A 156 -7.19 -37.34 7.37
CA GLN A 156 -6.00 -37.58 8.19
C GLN A 156 -5.95 -39.03 8.69
N GLN A 157 -7.07 -39.57 9.17
CA GLN A 157 -7.17 -40.95 9.62
C GLN A 157 -6.91 -41.93 8.47
N ALA A 158 -7.57 -41.73 7.33
CA ALA A 158 -7.45 -42.61 6.17
C ALA A 158 -6.01 -42.61 5.58
N ALA A 159 -5.40 -41.43 5.46
CA ALA A 159 -4.00 -41.30 5.04
C ALA A 159 -3.03 -41.98 6.01
N GLY A 160 -3.31 -41.93 7.32
CA GLY A 160 -2.54 -42.66 8.33
C GLY A 160 -2.60 -44.18 8.12
N VAL A 161 -3.80 -44.71 7.88
CA VAL A 161 -4.01 -46.15 7.62
C VAL A 161 -3.26 -46.61 6.37
N GLU A 162 -3.40 -45.91 5.25
CA GLU A 162 -2.74 -46.31 4.00
C GLU A 162 -1.20 -46.25 4.09
N ARG A 163 -0.65 -45.29 4.85
CA ARG A 163 0.79 -45.26 5.11
C ARG A 163 1.28 -46.45 5.92
N THR A 164 0.51 -46.92 6.91
CA THR A 164 0.89 -48.14 7.66
C THR A 164 0.91 -49.39 6.77
N LYS A 165 0.17 -49.38 5.66
CA LYS A 165 0.18 -50.44 4.64
C LYS A 165 1.30 -50.27 3.60
N GLY A 166 2.08 -49.19 3.66
CA GLY A 166 3.12 -48.86 2.67
C GLY A 166 2.57 -48.31 1.35
N GLY A 167 1.35 -47.74 1.34
CA GLY A 167 0.74 -47.16 0.15
C GLY A 167 1.48 -45.92 -0.36
N ASP A 168 1.63 -45.82 -1.68
CA ASP A 168 2.29 -44.70 -2.38
C ASP A 168 1.30 -43.55 -2.62
N LEU A 169 1.05 -42.74 -1.59
CA LEU A 169 0.12 -41.60 -1.69
C LEU A 169 0.79 -40.36 -2.29
N PRO A 170 0.06 -39.52 -3.04
CA PRO A 170 0.55 -38.22 -3.48
C PRO A 170 0.89 -37.30 -2.29
N VAL A 171 1.65 -36.23 -2.54
CA VAL A 171 1.72 -35.10 -1.59
C VAL A 171 0.31 -34.56 -1.42
N PHE A 172 -0.24 -34.72 -0.24
CA PHE A 172 -1.67 -34.55 0.01
C PHE A 172 -1.91 -33.56 1.14
N THR A 173 -2.76 -32.56 0.88
CA THR A 173 -3.21 -31.57 1.87
C THR A 173 -4.68 -31.25 1.66
N ALA A 174 -5.36 -30.89 2.75
CA ALA A 174 -6.76 -30.52 2.73
C ALA A 174 -7.01 -29.29 3.61
N ILE A 175 -7.86 -28.38 3.14
CA ILE A 175 -8.34 -27.20 3.88
C ILE A 175 -9.87 -27.25 3.88
N GLY A 176 -10.47 -27.21 5.07
CA GLY A 176 -11.91 -27.20 5.27
C GLY A 176 -12.41 -25.89 5.88
N ALA A 177 -13.47 -25.32 5.31
CA ALA A 177 -14.22 -24.23 5.93
C ALA A 177 -15.05 -24.76 7.12
N ILE A 178 -15.12 -24.01 8.23
CA ILE A 178 -15.93 -24.43 9.38
C ILE A 178 -17.20 -23.55 9.46
N ASP A 179 -18.35 -24.23 9.48
CA ASP A 179 -19.73 -23.73 9.61
C ASP A 179 -20.28 -22.76 8.54
N ARG A 180 -21.30 -23.22 7.79
CA ARG A 180 -22.09 -22.46 6.80
C ARG A 180 -23.56 -22.32 7.22
N LEU A 181 -23.81 -21.81 8.43
CA LEU A 181 -25.16 -21.76 9.02
C LEU A 181 -26.01 -20.53 8.60
N GLY A 182 -25.49 -19.60 7.78
CA GLY A 182 -26.26 -18.44 7.29
C GLY A 182 -25.78 -17.83 5.96
N GLU A 183 -26.62 -17.01 5.31
CA GLU A 183 -26.34 -16.36 4.01
C GLU A 183 -25.12 -15.41 4.07
N ALA A 184 -24.84 -14.82 5.24
CA ALA A 184 -23.66 -13.98 5.51
C ALA A 184 -22.33 -14.76 5.58
N GLN A 185 -22.39 -16.09 5.74
CA GLN A 185 -21.21 -16.97 5.77
C GLN A 185 -20.95 -17.61 4.41
N GLN A 186 -21.91 -17.57 3.48
CA GLN A 186 -21.66 -17.89 2.08
C GLN A 186 -20.69 -16.83 1.49
N PHE A 187 -19.85 -17.23 0.54
CA PHE A 187 -18.80 -16.43 -0.11
C PHE A 187 -17.59 -16.08 0.77
N HIS A 188 -17.70 -16.19 2.09
CA HIS A 188 -16.66 -15.75 3.03
C HIS A 188 -15.35 -16.56 2.92
N PHE A 189 -15.43 -17.89 2.80
CA PHE A 189 -14.23 -18.73 2.61
C PHE A 189 -13.57 -18.42 1.26
N THR A 190 -14.35 -18.39 0.17
CA THR A 190 -13.83 -18.10 -1.17
C THR A 190 -13.15 -16.74 -1.24
N ASP A 191 -13.78 -15.68 -0.72
CA ASP A 191 -13.22 -14.33 -0.71
C ASP A 191 -11.96 -14.23 0.17
N SER A 192 -12.00 -14.82 1.38
CA SER A 192 -10.86 -14.86 2.29
C SER A 192 -9.68 -15.63 1.69
N PHE A 193 -9.95 -16.75 1.02
CA PHE A 193 -8.94 -17.56 0.34
C PHE A 193 -8.35 -16.83 -0.86
N ALA A 194 -9.20 -16.21 -1.70
CA ALA A 194 -8.76 -15.39 -2.82
C ALA A 194 -7.83 -14.26 -2.37
N ALA A 195 -8.17 -13.58 -1.28
CA ALA A 195 -7.33 -12.55 -0.70
C ALA A 195 -6.05 -13.12 -0.04
N ALA A 196 -6.13 -14.28 0.63
CA ALA A 196 -4.98 -14.92 1.26
C ALA A 196 -3.94 -15.34 0.22
N VAL A 197 -4.32 -16.02 -0.87
CA VAL A 197 -3.38 -16.45 -1.92
C VAL A 197 -2.68 -15.25 -2.58
N ARG A 198 -3.38 -14.12 -2.74
CA ARG A 198 -2.81 -12.91 -3.35
C ARG A 198 -1.90 -12.08 -2.44
N THR A 199 -2.00 -12.26 -1.13
CA THR A 199 -1.31 -11.37 -0.16
C THR A 199 -0.38 -12.11 0.79
N ALA A 200 -0.50 -13.42 0.93
CA ALA A 200 0.35 -14.22 1.79
C ALA A 200 1.81 -14.07 1.39
N ALA A 201 2.66 -13.76 2.38
CA ALA A 201 4.07 -13.49 2.18
C ALA A 201 4.93 -14.66 2.66
N ALA A 202 5.67 -15.26 1.73
CA ALA A 202 6.89 -16.01 2.00
C ALA A 202 8.09 -15.19 1.48
N GLY A 203 9.30 -15.48 1.97
CA GLY A 203 10.50 -14.71 1.58
C GLY A 203 10.65 -14.61 0.05
N GLU A 204 11.20 -13.50 -0.46
CA GLU A 204 11.25 -13.19 -1.90
C GLU A 204 12.05 -14.20 -2.75
N GLN A 205 12.83 -15.07 -2.10
CA GLN A 205 13.60 -16.18 -2.71
C GLN A 205 12.83 -17.52 -2.69
N THR A 206 11.66 -17.57 -2.08
CA THR A 206 10.82 -18.77 -2.00
C THR A 206 9.79 -18.73 -3.12
N GLU A 207 9.94 -19.62 -4.11
CA GLU A 207 9.10 -19.66 -5.32
C GLU A 207 7.64 -20.04 -5.04
N PHE A 208 7.39 -20.91 -4.06
CA PHE A 208 6.05 -21.38 -3.69
C PHE A 208 5.72 -21.04 -2.23
N LEU A 209 4.47 -20.69 -1.95
CA LEU A 209 4.00 -20.44 -0.59
C LEU A 209 4.02 -21.74 0.22
N PRO A 210 4.66 -21.75 1.41
CA PRO A 210 4.43 -22.79 2.39
C PRO A 210 2.94 -22.82 2.79
N MET A 211 2.33 -24.02 2.82
CA MET A 211 0.89 -24.14 3.10
C MET A 211 0.49 -23.60 4.47
N ASP A 212 1.36 -23.68 5.47
CA ASP A 212 1.10 -23.13 6.81
C ASP A 212 1.00 -21.59 6.80
N VAL A 213 1.76 -20.91 5.92
CA VAL A 213 1.70 -19.46 5.72
C VAL A 213 0.36 -19.09 5.10
N LEU A 214 -0.05 -19.80 4.04
CA LEU A 214 -1.33 -19.56 3.37
C LEU A 214 -2.52 -19.77 4.32
N VAL A 215 -2.53 -20.88 5.06
CA VAL A 215 -3.59 -21.22 6.02
C VAL A 215 -3.66 -20.22 7.16
N ARG A 216 -2.51 -19.73 7.64
CA ARG A 216 -2.45 -18.72 8.70
C ARG A 216 -3.04 -17.38 8.23
N GLU A 217 -2.76 -16.97 6.99
CA GLU A 217 -3.34 -15.75 6.41
C GLU A 217 -4.83 -15.90 6.13
N LEU A 218 -5.26 -17.05 5.62
CA LEU A 218 -6.66 -17.40 5.48
C LEU A 218 -7.39 -17.32 6.83
N ALA A 219 -6.84 -17.93 7.87
CA ALA A 219 -7.38 -17.90 9.23
C ALA A 219 -7.47 -16.47 9.80
N ALA A 220 -6.47 -15.63 9.54
CA ALA A 220 -6.48 -14.24 9.98
C ALA A 220 -7.60 -13.43 9.30
N ARG A 221 -7.87 -13.69 8.02
CA ARG A 221 -8.92 -13.03 7.24
C ARG A 221 -10.31 -13.49 7.64
N MET A 222 -10.47 -14.79 7.86
CA MET A 222 -11.74 -15.37 8.32
C MET A 222 -12.15 -14.91 9.73
N ARG A 223 -11.23 -14.37 10.54
CA ARG A 223 -11.52 -13.83 11.88
C ARG A 223 -12.16 -12.43 11.88
N LYS A 224 -12.31 -11.75 10.74
CA LYS A 224 -12.73 -10.34 10.67
C LYS A 224 -14.26 -10.09 10.65
N LEU A 225 -15.10 -11.07 10.99
CA LEU A 225 -16.56 -10.89 11.05
C LEU A 225 -17.10 -10.85 12.51
N PRO A 226 -17.98 -9.88 12.86
CA PRO A 226 -18.74 -9.83 14.12
C PRO A 226 -19.79 -10.94 14.28
N GLY A 227 -19.88 -11.55 15.46
CA GLY A 227 -20.98 -12.45 15.85
C GLY A 227 -20.58 -13.56 16.84
N ASP A 228 -21.31 -13.65 17.95
CA ASP A 228 -21.13 -14.51 19.14
C ASP A 228 -20.28 -15.80 19.00
N GLY A 229 -19.18 -15.85 19.77
CA GLY A 229 -18.31 -17.02 19.92
C GLY A 229 -17.33 -17.17 18.75
N GLY A 230 -16.14 -16.55 18.87
CA GLY A 230 -15.21 -16.29 17.77
C GLY A 230 -15.21 -17.31 16.63
N PRO A 231 -15.39 -16.89 15.36
CA PRO A 231 -15.63 -17.80 14.26
C PRO A 231 -14.42 -18.73 14.03
N PRO A 232 -14.70 -19.96 13.57
CA PRO A 232 -13.76 -21.05 13.59
C PRO A 232 -12.61 -20.86 12.59
N VAL A 233 -11.40 -21.23 13.01
CA VAL A 233 -10.19 -21.29 12.17
C VAL A 233 -10.39 -22.38 11.12
N PRO A 234 -10.01 -22.21 9.84
CA PRO A 234 -10.09 -23.30 8.86
C PRO A 234 -9.35 -24.54 9.38
N ASP A 235 -9.97 -25.71 9.25
CA ASP A 235 -9.30 -26.96 9.56
C ASP A 235 -8.31 -27.30 8.46
N PHE A 236 -7.12 -27.76 8.85
CA PHE A 236 -6.00 -27.93 7.94
C PHE A 236 -5.28 -29.25 8.20
N LEU A 237 -5.17 -30.06 7.15
CA LEU A 237 -4.28 -31.20 7.11
C LEU A 237 -2.94 -30.77 6.48
N PRO A 238 -1.86 -30.65 7.26
CA PRO A 238 -0.56 -30.26 6.72
C PRO A 238 -0.05 -31.28 5.71
N PRO A 239 0.61 -30.83 4.62
CA PRO A 239 1.24 -31.70 3.65
C PRO A 239 2.39 -32.48 4.31
N LEU A 240 2.64 -33.68 3.80
CA LEU A 240 3.79 -34.49 4.21
C LEU A 240 4.85 -34.48 3.11
N GLY A 241 5.39 -33.29 2.89
CA GLY A 241 6.37 -32.93 1.87
C GLY A 241 6.27 -31.44 1.51
N ASP A 242 7.25 -30.94 0.76
CA ASP A 242 7.20 -29.57 0.24
C ASP A 242 6.12 -29.46 -0.84
N THR A 243 5.25 -28.47 -0.70
CA THR A 243 4.17 -28.20 -1.63
C THR A 243 4.59 -27.19 -2.67
N ARG A 244 4.13 -27.38 -3.91
CA ARG A 244 4.28 -26.40 -4.99
C ARG A 244 2.93 -25.84 -5.41
N ALA A 245 1.84 -26.18 -4.72
CA ALA A 245 0.48 -25.80 -5.07
C ALA A 245 0.31 -24.31 -5.44
N PHE A 246 0.77 -23.39 -4.59
CA PHE A 246 0.54 -21.95 -4.76
C PHE A 246 1.87 -21.21 -4.96
N PRO A 247 2.12 -20.59 -6.13
CA PRO A 247 3.22 -19.65 -6.32
C PRO A 247 3.18 -18.55 -5.26
N ASN A 248 4.34 -18.15 -4.77
CA ASN A 248 4.47 -16.98 -3.91
C ASN A 248 4.25 -15.71 -4.76
N PRO A 249 3.19 -14.91 -4.51
CA PRO A 249 2.95 -13.69 -5.28
C PRO A 249 4.08 -12.66 -5.13
N TRP A 250 4.93 -12.84 -4.11
CA TRP A 250 6.09 -12.01 -3.82
C TRP A 250 7.41 -12.64 -4.25
N TYR A 251 7.38 -13.80 -4.94
CA TYR A 251 8.58 -14.38 -5.51
C TYR A 251 9.10 -13.48 -6.62
N LEU A 252 10.30 -12.94 -6.41
CA LEU A 252 11.01 -12.14 -7.38
C LEU A 252 12.30 -12.88 -7.69
N PRO A 253 12.32 -13.73 -8.73
CA PRO A 253 13.57 -14.31 -9.19
C PRO A 253 14.48 -13.16 -9.57
N ARG A 254 15.54 -12.94 -8.79
CA ARG A 254 16.54 -11.92 -9.13
C ARG A 254 17.29 -12.43 -10.35
N ALA A 255 16.92 -11.90 -11.52
CA ALA A 255 17.68 -12.12 -12.73
C ALA A 255 19.11 -11.65 -12.48
N VAL A 256 20.06 -12.59 -12.48
CA VAL A 256 21.49 -12.28 -12.40
C VAL A 256 21.80 -11.25 -13.48
N ARG A 257 22.32 -10.09 -13.08
CA ARG A 257 22.62 -9.04 -14.06
C ARG A 257 23.87 -9.42 -14.83
N ARG A 258 23.68 -9.61 -16.13
CA ARG A 258 24.73 -9.80 -17.13
C ARG A 258 24.57 -8.69 -18.17
N PRO A 259 25.65 -8.29 -18.87
CA PRO A 259 25.50 -7.50 -20.09
C PRO A 259 24.49 -8.16 -21.04
N GLN A 260 23.70 -7.39 -21.78
CA GLN A 260 22.65 -7.92 -22.65
C GLN A 260 23.21 -8.88 -23.73
N GLU A 261 24.44 -8.63 -24.17
CA GLU A 261 25.17 -9.43 -25.15
C GLU A 261 25.71 -10.74 -24.56
N ALA A 262 25.61 -10.94 -23.23
CA ALA A 262 26.04 -12.14 -22.55
C ALA A 262 25.04 -13.29 -22.79
N ASN A 263 25.47 -14.27 -23.56
CA ASN A 263 24.80 -15.55 -23.78
C ASN A 263 25.84 -16.67 -23.86
N ASP A 264 25.39 -17.92 -23.99
CA ASP A 264 26.24 -19.11 -24.04
C ASP A 264 27.28 -19.10 -25.18
N THR A 265 27.09 -18.24 -26.19
CA THR A 265 27.98 -18.11 -27.35
C THR A 265 28.86 -16.86 -27.32
N SER A 266 28.63 -15.96 -26.36
CA SER A 266 29.29 -14.66 -26.25
C SER A 266 30.72 -14.72 -25.69
N GLY A 267 31.11 -15.84 -25.07
CA GLY A 267 32.36 -15.93 -24.30
C GLY A 267 32.33 -15.10 -23.01
N TRP A 268 31.14 -14.78 -22.49
CA TRP A 268 31.01 -13.98 -21.27
C TRP A 268 31.50 -14.75 -20.03
N ALA A 269 32.43 -14.12 -19.31
CA ALA A 269 32.91 -14.56 -18.01
C ALA A 269 33.29 -13.35 -17.15
N PHE A 270 33.07 -13.43 -15.84
CA PHE A 270 33.47 -12.39 -14.91
C PHE A 270 34.99 -12.41 -14.73
N CYS A 271 35.65 -11.27 -14.92
CA CYS A 271 37.11 -11.14 -14.93
C CYS A 271 37.54 -9.99 -14.02
N GLY A 272 38.66 -10.18 -13.31
CA GLY A 272 39.27 -9.17 -12.45
C GLY A 272 38.53 -8.91 -11.13
N ARG A 273 38.81 -7.76 -10.50
CA ARG A 273 38.13 -7.26 -9.27
C ARG A 273 38.32 -8.15 -8.03
N ARG A 274 39.42 -8.91 -7.97
CA ARG A 274 39.75 -9.80 -6.83
C ARG A 274 39.81 -9.08 -5.50
N GLU A 275 40.53 -7.96 -5.46
CA GLU A 275 40.75 -7.18 -4.25
C GLU A 275 39.46 -6.53 -3.72
N PRO A 276 38.65 -5.81 -4.54
CA PRO A 276 37.34 -5.35 -4.11
C PRO A 276 36.42 -6.47 -3.59
N ALA A 277 36.38 -7.62 -4.29
CA ALA A 277 35.58 -8.75 -3.86
C ALA A 277 36.02 -9.28 -2.49
N ALA A 278 37.33 -9.43 -2.28
CA ALA A 278 37.89 -9.89 -1.01
C ALA A 278 37.56 -8.94 0.15
N GLN A 279 37.62 -7.62 -0.08
CA GLN A 279 37.27 -6.62 0.94
C GLN A 279 35.78 -6.66 1.32
N ILE A 280 34.88 -6.87 0.35
CA ILE A 280 33.44 -7.00 0.60
C ILE A 280 33.16 -8.29 1.37
N VAL A 281 33.75 -9.42 0.95
CA VAL A 281 33.56 -10.72 1.61
C VAL A 281 34.13 -10.71 3.04
N ASP A 282 35.30 -10.11 3.27
CA ASP A 282 35.88 -9.91 4.61
C ASP A 282 34.91 -9.12 5.52
N TYR A 283 34.34 -8.03 5.02
CA TYR A 283 33.35 -7.25 5.77
C TYR A 283 32.09 -8.05 6.10
N LEU A 284 31.54 -8.81 5.15
CA LEU A 284 30.33 -9.60 5.33
C LEU A 284 30.53 -10.77 6.32
N THR A 285 31.74 -11.31 6.40
CA THR A 285 32.07 -12.48 7.24
C THR A 285 32.69 -12.13 8.59
N GLY A 286 33.19 -10.90 8.78
CA GLY A 286 33.87 -10.47 10.00
C GLY A 286 32.98 -10.36 11.26
N GLU A 287 33.58 -10.56 12.44
CA GLU A 287 32.88 -10.63 13.73
C GLU A 287 32.57 -9.25 14.36
N GLN A 288 33.36 -8.21 14.07
CA GLN A 288 33.15 -6.85 14.60
C GLN A 288 33.39 -5.78 13.53
N ALA A 289 32.33 -5.18 13.02
CA ALA A 289 32.40 -3.91 12.32
C ALA A 289 31.13 -3.11 12.62
N ALA A 290 31.25 -2.05 13.43
CA ALA A 290 30.22 -1.03 13.50
C ALA A 290 30.32 -0.15 12.23
N GLY A 291 29.18 0.15 11.60
CA GLY A 291 29.11 0.99 10.40
C GLY A 291 29.03 0.20 9.09
N GLY A 292 28.65 0.90 8.02
CA GLY A 292 28.44 0.33 6.69
C GLY A 292 29.72 0.20 5.87
N LEU A 293 29.63 -0.52 4.75
CA LEU A 293 30.62 -0.51 3.67
C LEU A 293 29.97 0.05 2.41
N VAL A 294 30.61 0.99 1.73
CA VAL A 294 30.17 1.52 0.44
C VAL A 294 31.12 1.07 -0.66
N VAL A 295 30.59 0.52 -1.74
CA VAL A 295 31.28 0.24 -3.00
C VAL A 295 31.01 1.38 -3.98
N THR A 296 32.03 2.14 -4.33
CA THR A 296 31.93 3.27 -5.26
C THR A 296 32.51 2.94 -6.62
N GLY A 297 32.11 3.70 -7.63
CA GLY A 297 32.69 3.65 -8.97
C GLY A 297 31.72 4.24 -9.98
N SER A 298 32.21 4.68 -11.13
CA SER A 298 31.41 5.24 -12.20
C SER A 298 30.42 4.22 -12.79
N THR A 299 29.47 4.71 -13.58
CA THR A 299 28.53 3.86 -14.31
C THR A 299 29.28 2.89 -15.23
N GLY A 300 28.95 1.60 -15.14
CA GLY A 300 29.60 0.56 -15.94
C GLY A 300 30.94 0.05 -15.39
N SER A 301 31.41 0.51 -14.23
CA SER A 301 32.65 0.02 -13.59
C SER A 301 32.58 -1.45 -13.14
N GLY A 302 31.38 -2.03 -13.08
CA GLY A 302 31.14 -3.44 -12.73
C GLY A 302 30.58 -3.69 -11.33
N LYS A 303 30.20 -2.64 -10.58
CA LYS A 303 29.63 -2.73 -9.22
C LYS A 303 28.53 -3.81 -9.09
N SER A 304 27.51 -3.70 -9.93
CA SER A 304 26.36 -4.59 -9.91
C SER A 304 26.73 -6.04 -10.19
N VAL A 305 27.58 -6.30 -11.20
CA VAL A 305 28.03 -7.66 -11.55
C VAL A 305 28.93 -8.25 -10.45
N LEU A 306 29.73 -7.42 -9.78
CA LEU A 306 30.53 -7.85 -8.62
C LEU A 306 29.63 -8.27 -7.45
N LEU A 307 28.57 -7.51 -7.15
CA LEU A 307 27.61 -7.91 -6.12
C LEU A 307 26.83 -9.17 -6.52
N ASP A 308 26.46 -9.29 -7.79
CA ASP A 308 25.87 -10.51 -8.37
C ASP A 308 26.79 -11.72 -8.22
N TRP A 309 28.10 -11.57 -8.49
CA TRP A 309 29.11 -12.61 -8.28
C TRP A 309 29.13 -13.08 -6.83
N ILE A 310 29.17 -12.15 -5.87
CA ILE A 310 29.21 -12.49 -4.44
C ILE A 310 27.92 -13.19 -4.02
N HIS A 311 26.76 -12.67 -4.41
CA HIS A 311 25.45 -13.25 -4.07
C HIS A 311 25.30 -14.66 -4.64
N THR A 312 25.49 -14.84 -5.94
CA THR A 312 25.33 -16.15 -6.60
C THR A 312 26.32 -17.18 -6.07
N SER A 313 27.57 -16.78 -5.79
CA SER A 313 28.57 -17.64 -5.14
C SER A 313 28.15 -18.03 -3.72
N ALA A 314 27.63 -17.11 -2.92
CA ALA A 314 27.15 -17.36 -1.57
C ALA A 314 25.94 -18.35 -1.54
N HIS A 315 25.25 -18.53 -2.66
CA HIS A 315 24.17 -19.50 -2.82
C HIS A 315 24.59 -20.78 -3.57
N GLY A 316 25.89 -20.96 -3.85
CA GLY A 316 26.43 -22.17 -4.47
C GLY A 316 26.36 -22.23 -6.00
N GLU A 317 26.02 -21.13 -6.66
CA GLU A 317 25.84 -21.04 -8.11
C GLU A 317 26.70 -19.91 -8.74
N PRO A 318 28.04 -19.95 -8.61
CA PRO A 318 28.90 -18.86 -9.08
C PRO A 318 28.76 -18.62 -10.60
N LEU A 319 28.92 -17.36 -11.00
CA LEU A 319 28.94 -16.98 -12.43
C LEU A 319 30.14 -17.63 -13.15
N PRO A 320 30.10 -17.76 -14.49
CA PRO A 320 31.26 -18.16 -15.29
C PRO A 320 32.49 -17.31 -14.95
N ALA A 321 33.58 -17.97 -14.56
CA ALA A 321 34.82 -17.35 -14.12
C ALA A 321 35.81 -17.22 -15.28
N GLY A 322 36.29 -16.01 -15.55
CA GLY A 322 37.33 -15.75 -16.54
C GLY A 322 38.71 -15.52 -15.91
N PRO A 323 39.70 -15.04 -16.68
CA PRO A 323 41.01 -14.71 -16.17
C PRO A 323 40.93 -13.73 -14.99
N ARG A 324 41.71 -14.02 -13.94
CA ARG A 324 41.78 -13.20 -12.73
C ARG A 324 40.43 -12.95 -12.02
N ALA A 325 39.40 -13.77 -12.25
CA ALA A 325 38.16 -13.70 -11.49
C ALA A 325 38.43 -13.84 -9.97
N PRO A 326 37.59 -13.27 -9.09
CA PRO A 326 37.68 -13.46 -7.65
C PRO A 326 37.43 -14.92 -7.28
N ASP A 327 37.88 -15.32 -6.10
CA ASP A 327 37.47 -16.60 -5.54
C ASP A 327 35.96 -16.57 -5.23
N PRO A 328 35.24 -17.70 -5.38
CA PRO A 328 33.84 -17.78 -5.02
C PRO A 328 33.62 -17.41 -3.54
N ALA A 329 32.63 -16.56 -3.28
CA ALA A 329 32.28 -16.17 -1.92
C ALA A 329 31.78 -17.40 -1.10
N PRO A 330 32.06 -17.47 0.21
CA PRO A 330 31.62 -18.59 1.05
C PRO A 330 30.09 -18.75 1.07
N ALA A 331 29.62 -19.99 1.11
CA ALA A 331 28.18 -20.27 1.19
C ALA A 331 27.54 -19.60 2.43
N GLY A 332 26.42 -18.91 2.24
CA GLY A 332 25.69 -18.20 3.29
C GLY A 332 26.36 -16.92 3.78
N CYS A 333 27.37 -16.38 3.08
CA CYS A 333 28.01 -15.11 3.48
C CYS A 333 27.16 -13.86 3.18
N LEU A 334 26.04 -13.99 2.46
CA LEU A 334 25.12 -12.91 2.15
C LEU A 334 23.68 -13.43 2.23
N ASP A 335 22.81 -12.71 2.93
CA ASP A 335 21.41 -13.12 3.13
C ASP A 335 20.49 -12.46 2.09
N LEU A 336 20.78 -11.20 1.76
CA LEU A 336 19.96 -10.38 0.87
C LEU A 336 20.84 -9.52 -0.04
N LEU A 337 20.53 -9.52 -1.34
CA LEU A 337 20.98 -8.52 -2.29
C LEU A 337 19.76 -7.84 -2.94
N LEU A 338 19.56 -6.57 -2.63
CA LEU A 338 18.45 -5.78 -3.14
C LEU A 338 18.93 -4.68 -4.08
N ASP A 339 18.30 -4.56 -5.25
CA ASP A 339 18.52 -3.46 -6.19
C ASP A 339 17.45 -2.39 -5.95
N VAL A 340 17.86 -1.19 -5.50
CA VAL A 340 16.91 -0.16 -5.04
C VAL A 340 16.57 0.88 -6.10
N ARG A 341 16.90 0.63 -7.38
CA ARG A 341 16.57 1.54 -8.49
C ARG A 341 15.07 1.82 -8.57
N GLY A 342 14.71 3.09 -8.59
CA GLY A 342 13.34 3.57 -8.67
C GLY A 342 12.48 3.30 -7.42
N MET A 343 13.02 2.63 -6.40
CA MET A 343 12.30 2.30 -5.18
C MET A 343 12.16 3.51 -4.25
N THR A 344 11.05 3.59 -3.51
CA THR A 344 10.88 4.53 -2.39
C THR A 344 11.35 3.92 -1.08
N VAL A 345 11.62 4.74 -0.05
CA VAL A 345 11.99 4.23 1.29
C VAL A 345 10.94 3.26 1.84
N PRO A 346 9.61 3.55 1.81
CA PRO A 346 8.58 2.57 2.16
C PRO A 346 8.67 1.29 1.33
N GLY A 347 8.97 1.39 0.03
CA GLY A 347 9.19 0.21 -0.82
C GLY A 347 10.36 -0.65 -0.33
N VAL A 348 11.47 -0.05 0.10
CA VAL A 348 12.63 -0.79 0.65
C VAL A 348 12.29 -1.37 2.02
N VAL A 349 11.63 -0.61 2.91
CA VAL A 349 11.15 -1.08 4.22
C VAL A 349 10.24 -2.29 4.05
N TRP A 350 9.30 -2.21 3.12
CA TRP A 350 8.39 -3.30 2.78
C TRP A 350 9.14 -4.56 2.33
N LYS A 351 10.11 -4.43 1.43
CA LYS A 351 10.91 -5.58 0.97
C LYS A 351 11.73 -6.23 2.07
N LEU A 352 12.35 -5.43 2.95
CA LEU A 352 13.07 -5.94 4.10
C LEU A 352 12.12 -6.64 5.08
N ALA A 353 10.96 -6.05 5.34
CA ALA A 353 9.95 -6.65 6.19
C ALA A 353 9.46 -7.99 5.64
N ALA A 354 9.20 -8.06 4.33
CA ALA A 354 8.80 -9.28 3.64
C ALA A 354 9.90 -10.35 3.67
N HIS A 355 11.15 -9.98 3.34
CA HIS A 355 12.29 -10.91 3.32
C HIS A 355 12.55 -11.52 4.71
N TYR A 356 12.53 -10.69 5.77
CA TYR A 356 12.78 -11.16 7.13
C TYR A 356 11.52 -11.63 7.87
N GLY A 357 10.34 -11.54 7.25
CA GLY A 357 9.05 -11.97 7.80
C GLY A 357 8.58 -11.12 8.99
N THR A 358 8.85 -9.81 9.01
CA THR A 358 8.38 -8.90 10.07
C THR A 358 6.97 -8.39 9.76
N ARG A 359 6.11 -8.31 10.79
CA ARG A 359 4.73 -7.80 10.66
C ARG A 359 4.67 -6.29 10.86
N THR A 360 5.51 -5.55 10.14
CA THR A 360 5.64 -4.09 10.26
C THR A 360 4.87 -3.39 9.14
N PRO A 361 4.20 -2.26 9.40
CA PRO A 361 3.60 -1.43 8.34
C PRO A 361 4.62 -1.06 7.26
N HIS A 362 4.17 -0.90 6.01
CA HIS A 362 5.05 -0.72 4.85
C HIS A 362 5.78 0.63 4.83
N ASP A 363 5.31 1.59 5.62
CA ASP A 363 5.83 2.96 5.74
C ASP A 363 6.50 3.23 7.09
N ASP A 364 6.62 2.22 7.97
CA ASP A 364 7.18 2.39 9.32
C ASP A 364 8.61 1.84 9.42
N THR A 365 9.56 2.71 9.09
CA THR A 365 11.00 2.43 9.17
C THR A 365 11.44 2.08 10.60
N GLN A 366 10.88 2.75 11.61
CA GLN A 366 11.27 2.55 13.00
C GLN A 366 10.82 1.18 13.51
N ALA A 367 9.58 0.78 13.20
CA ALA A 367 9.09 -0.55 13.55
C ALA A 367 9.91 -1.67 12.89
N LEU A 368 10.37 -1.47 11.65
CA LEU A 368 11.27 -2.42 10.98
C LEU A 368 12.63 -2.52 11.71
N LEU A 369 13.24 -1.38 12.04
CA LEU A 369 14.52 -1.34 12.76
C LEU A 369 14.42 -2.08 14.11
N GLU A 370 13.35 -1.83 14.87
CA GLU A 370 13.08 -2.51 16.14
C GLU A 370 12.89 -4.03 15.94
N ALA A 371 12.13 -4.43 14.92
CA ALA A 371 11.90 -5.84 14.61
C ALA A 371 13.20 -6.57 14.21
N LEU A 372 14.06 -5.94 13.40
CA LEU A 372 15.35 -6.51 12.99
C LEU A 372 16.37 -6.50 14.13
N CYS A 373 16.31 -5.49 15.01
CA CYS A 373 17.14 -5.44 16.22
C CYS A 373 16.85 -6.59 17.17
N ALA A 374 15.59 -7.05 17.26
CA ALA A 374 15.17 -8.14 18.12
C ALA A 374 15.52 -9.54 17.60
N ARG A 375 16.03 -9.66 16.37
CA ARG A 375 16.33 -10.97 15.75
C ARG A 375 17.65 -11.55 16.24
N PRO A 376 17.73 -12.88 16.45
CA PRO A 376 18.99 -13.55 16.74
C PRO A 376 19.82 -13.78 15.46
N GLY A 377 21.14 -13.62 15.57
CA GLY A 377 22.10 -13.96 14.51
C GLY A 377 22.50 -12.78 13.60
N PRO A 378 23.58 -12.93 12.82
CA PRO A 378 24.05 -11.88 11.94
C PRO A 378 23.10 -11.70 10.74
N LEU A 379 22.83 -10.45 10.35
CA LEU A 379 22.05 -10.11 9.15
C LEU A 379 22.95 -9.41 8.13
N ARG A 380 23.12 -9.99 6.96
CA ARG A 380 24.10 -9.61 5.93
C ARG A 380 23.38 -9.17 4.68
N MET A 381 23.42 -7.87 4.40
CA MET A 381 22.61 -7.23 3.38
C MET A 381 23.47 -6.42 2.42
N CYS A 382 23.15 -6.49 1.14
CA CYS A 382 23.71 -5.65 0.09
C CYS A 382 22.58 -4.86 -0.58
N PHE A 383 22.78 -3.54 -0.75
CA PHE A 383 21.89 -2.63 -1.45
C PHE A 383 22.63 -2.05 -2.66
N ASP A 384 22.16 -2.33 -3.86
CA ASP A 384 22.76 -1.83 -5.09
C ASP A 384 21.99 -0.65 -5.68
N SER A 385 22.70 0.20 -6.42
CA SER A 385 22.16 1.38 -7.10
C SER A 385 21.49 2.38 -6.16
N VAL A 386 22.08 2.60 -4.98
CA VAL A 386 21.52 3.45 -3.91
C VAL A 386 21.21 4.88 -4.41
N GLU A 387 22.06 5.42 -5.28
CA GLU A 387 21.90 6.74 -5.90
C GLU A 387 20.72 6.84 -6.87
N ALA A 388 20.23 5.71 -7.37
CA ALA A 388 19.11 5.63 -8.30
C ALA A 388 17.80 5.26 -7.60
N CYS A 389 17.79 5.23 -6.27
CA CYS A 389 16.58 5.22 -5.44
C CYS A 389 15.76 6.51 -5.65
N ALA A 390 14.46 6.45 -5.40
CA ALA A 390 13.57 7.59 -5.49
C ALA A 390 13.84 8.67 -4.43
N ASP A 391 14.57 8.36 -3.35
CA ASP A 391 15.12 9.34 -2.40
C ASP A 391 16.39 8.75 -1.73
N PRO A 392 17.57 8.92 -2.34
CA PRO A 392 18.81 8.31 -1.84
C PRO A 392 19.26 8.84 -0.47
N ASP A 393 19.04 10.13 -0.20
CA ASP A 393 19.46 10.76 1.06
C ASP A 393 18.59 10.26 2.22
N SER A 394 17.27 10.20 2.05
CA SER A 394 16.35 9.64 3.06
C SER A 394 16.56 8.13 3.22
N LEU A 395 16.78 7.38 2.12
CA LEU A 395 17.10 5.96 2.19
C LEU A 395 18.34 5.73 3.07
N TYR A 396 19.38 6.54 2.91
CA TYR A 396 20.57 6.43 3.74
C TYR A 396 20.31 6.86 5.19
N ALA A 397 19.77 8.06 5.39
CA ALA A 397 19.63 8.66 6.71
C ALA A 397 18.62 7.93 7.61
N ASP A 398 17.47 7.53 7.05
CA ASP A 398 16.36 6.99 7.82
C ASP A 398 16.44 5.47 7.97
N LEU A 399 17.08 4.76 7.03
CA LEU A 399 17.10 3.30 7.01
C LEU A 399 18.51 2.69 7.00
N LEU A 400 19.34 2.96 6.00
CA LEU A 400 20.60 2.21 5.82
C LEU A 400 21.65 2.53 6.89
N ALA A 401 21.78 3.80 7.31
CA ALA A 401 22.70 4.20 8.36
C ALA A 401 22.27 3.67 9.75
N PRO A 402 20.98 3.79 10.16
CA PRO A 402 20.49 3.12 11.36
C PRO A 402 20.64 1.61 11.34
N LEU A 403 20.36 0.96 10.21
CA LEU A 403 20.61 -0.49 10.04
C LEU A 403 22.06 -0.82 10.27
N ALA A 404 22.98 -0.16 9.57
CA ALA A 404 24.43 -0.40 9.66
C ALA A 404 25.02 -0.12 11.06
N ALA A 405 24.32 0.63 11.90
CA ALA A 405 24.71 0.88 13.29
C ALA A 405 24.34 -0.29 14.23
N LEU A 406 23.47 -1.22 13.81
CA LEU A 406 23.13 -2.41 14.59
C LEU A 406 24.32 -3.39 14.59
N GLY A 407 24.81 -3.77 15.78
CA GLY A 407 26.06 -4.53 15.93
C GLY A 407 26.08 -5.92 15.27
N HIS A 408 24.92 -6.54 15.07
CA HIS A 408 24.76 -7.84 14.39
C HIS A 408 24.45 -7.71 12.89
N THR A 409 24.35 -6.51 12.33
CA THR A 409 24.11 -6.35 10.89
C THR A 409 25.40 -6.07 10.12
N ARG A 410 25.42 -6.41 8.83
CA ARG A 410 26.46 -6.03 7.86
C ARG A 410 25.75 -5.44 6.65
N VAL A 411 26.00 -4.17 6.38
CA VAL A 411 25.31 -3.42 5.33
C VAL A 411 26.33 -2.96 4.30
N VAL A 412 26.24 -3.53 3.09
CA VAL A 412 27.00 -3.10 1.92
C VAL A 412 26.09 -2.27 1.03
N MET A 413 26.58 -1.12 0.58
CA MET A 413 25.86 -0.19 -0.29
C MET A 413 26.70 0.01 -1.56
N ALA A 414 26.11 -0.07 -2.74
CA ALA A 414 26.80 0.26 -3.98
C ALA A 414 26.16 1.48 -4.65
N GLY A 415 27.03 2.39 -5.11
CA GLY A 415 26.62 3.55 -5.88
C GLY A 415 27.78 4.31 -6.50
N ASN A 416 27.51 5.46 -7.11
CA ASN A 416 28.55 6.23 -7.79
C ASN A 416 29.50 6.95 -6.82
N GLN A 417 28.99 7.38 -5.66
CA GLN A 417 29.76 8.08 -4.62
C GLN A 417 29.26 7.67 -3.22
N PRO A 418 30.05 7.88 -2.16
CA PRO A 418 29.58 7.67 -0.80
C PRO A 418 28.47 8.66 -0.43
N PRO A 419 27.48 8.26 0.40
CA PRO A 419 26.49 9.18 0.95
C PRO A 419 27.13 10.35 1.72
N ARG A 420 26.41 11.48 1.79
CA ARG A 420 26.87 12.63 2.59
C ARG A 420 27.01 12.22 4.07
N ASN A 421 28.11 12.60 4.70
CA ASN A 421 28.45 12.25 6.08
C ASN A 421 28.59 10.73 6.34
N PHE A 422 28.86 9.95 5.29
CA PHE A 422 29.09 8.52 5.44
C PHE A 422 30.27 8.23 6.39
N ALA A 423 29.99 7.46 7.44
CA ALA A 423 30.97 6.95 8.39
C ALA A 423 31.07 5.43 8.25
N GLY A 424 32.10 4.95 7.55
CA GLY A 424 32.29 3.52 7.28
C GLY A 424 33.46 3.25 6.34
N ARG A 425 33.52 2.02 5.82
CA ARG A 425 34.57 1.60 4.86
C ARG A 425 34.15 1.96 3.44
N VAL A 426 35.08 2.43 2.61
CA VAL A 426 34.83 2.70 1.19
C VAL A 426 35.72 1.81 0.34
N VAL A 427 35.10 1.07 -0.59
CA VAL A 427 35.77 0.25 -1.61
C VAL A 427 35.57 0.95 -2.95
N ASP A 428 36.59 1.65 -3.42
CA ASP A 428 36.52 2.43 -4.66
C ASP A 428 37.00 1.62 -5.87
N LEU A 429 36.09 1.30 -6.79
CA LEU A 429 36.40 0.57 -8.01
C LEU A 429 37.17 1.40 -9.04
N ASP A 430 37.18 2.72 -8.89
CA ASP A 430 37.84 3.65 -9.80
C ASP A 430 39.03 4.39 -9.16
N GLY A 431 39.31 4.14 -7.88
CA GLY A 431 40.39 4.78 -7.12
C GLY A 431 41.78 4.46 -7.69
N PRO A 432 42.80 5.31 -7.49
CA PRO A 432 44.07 5.28 -8.23
C PRO A 432 44.83 3.95 -8.18
N GLU A 433 44.82 3.27 -7.03
CA GLU A 433 45.43 1.93 -6.89
C GLU A 433 44.62 0.87 -7.64
N THR A 434 43.29 0.93 -7.54
CA THR A 434 42.36 0.07 -8.27
C THR A 434 42.41 0.33 -9.78
N THR A 435 42.57 1.57 -10.26
CA THR A 435 42.63 1.89 -11.69
C THR A 435 43.91 1.36 -12.34
N ALA A 436 45.03 1.35 -11.62
CA ALA A 436 46.28 0.76 -12.10
C ALA A 436 46.15 -0.76 -12.32
N HIS A 437 45.48 -1.47 -11.42
CA HIS A 437 45.18 -2.90 -11.58
C HIS A 437 44.00 -3.17 -12.53
N ALA A 438 43.05 -2.24 -12.63
CA ALA A 438 41.86 -2.36 -13.47
C ALA A 438 42.20 -2.33 -14.95
N ALA A 439 43.19 -1.56 -15.40
CA ALA A 439 43.58 -1.55 -16.81
C ALA A 439 44.04 -2.93 -17.29
N ASP A 440 44.83 -3.64 -16.48
CA ASP A 440 45.26 -5.02 -16.78
C ASP A 440 44.11 -6.01 -16.70
N ASP A 441 43.26 -5.92 -15.67
CA ASP A 441 42.09 -6.78 -15.50
C ASP A 441 41.09 -6.61 -16.66
N ILE A 442 40.88 -5.37 -17.10
CA ILE A 442 40.03 -5.01 -18.25
C ILE A 442 40.67 -5.50 -19.55
N ALA A 443 41.98 -5.38 -19.73
CA ALA A 443 42.66 -5.94 -20.91
C ALA A 443 42.50 -7.47 -20.96
N HIS A 444 42.64 -8.17 -19.83
CA HIS A 444 42.41 -9.61 -19.77
C HIS A 444 40.96 -10.00 -20.08
N LEU A 445 39.97 -9.20 -19.64
CA LEU A 445 38.57 -9.36 -20.06
C LEU A 445 38.43 -9.26 -21.58
N VAL A 446 39.00 -8.21 -22.19
CA VAL A 446 38.92 -7.98 -23.65
C VAL A 446 39.54 -9.15 -24.41
N ALA A 447 40.76 -9.57 -24.03
CA ALA A 447 41.45 -10.70 -24.64
C ALA A 447 40.65 -12.01 -24.50
N HIS A 448 40.02 -12.24 -23.34
CA HIS A 448 39.19 -13.41 -23.11
C HIS A 448 37.99 -13.44 -24.08
N VAL A 449 37.23 -12.35 -24.17
CA VAL A 449 36.07 -12.26 -25.06
C VAL A 449 36.47 -12.41 -26.53
N LEU A 450 37.53 -11.73 -26.98
CA LEU A 450 38.02 -11.85 -28.35
C LEU A 450 38.43 -13.29 -28.68
N GLY A 451 39.09 -14.00 -27.76
CA GLY A 451 39.56 -15.37 -28.00
C GLY A 451 38.49 -16.46 -27.88
N HIS A 452 37.45 -16.26 -27.08
CA HIS A 452 36.52 -17.34 -26.68
C HIS A 452 35.10 -17.17 -27.21
N ARG A 453 34.77 -16.03 -27.84
CA ARG A 453 33.47 -15.86 -28.47
C ARG A 453 33.29 -16.81 -29.66
N LYS A 454 32.13 -17.45 -29.75
CA LYS A 454 31.79 -18.32 -30.87
C LYS A 454 31.71 -17.51 -32.17
N GLY A 455 32.44 -17.97 -33.20
CA GLY A 455 32.45 -17.32 -34.52
C GLY A 455 33.36 -16.10 -34.61
N THR A 456 34.24 -15.90 -33.63
CA THR A 456 35.20 -14.80 -33.68
C THR A 456 36.21 -14.93 -34.84
N THR A 457 36.53 -13.81 -35.48
CA THR A 457 37.59 -13.66 -36.48
C THR A 457 39.00 -13.77 -35.89
N TRP A 458 39.10 -13.75 -34.56
CA TRP A 458 40.35 -13.80 -33.79
C TRP A 458 40.84 -15.21 -33.48
N ALA A 459 40.13 -16.24 -33.96
CA ALA A 459 40.50 -17.63 -33.74
C ALA A 459 41.90 -17.92 -34.33
N GLY A 460 42.87 -18.18 -33.45
CA GLY A 460 44.26 -18.46 -33.86
C GLY A 460 45.09 -17.21 -34.19
N ALA A 461 44.63 -16.01 -33.82
CA ALA A 461 45.42 -14.79 -33.88
C ALA A 461 46.67 -14.88 -32.99
N ASP A 462 47.73 -14.15 -33.36
CA ASP A 462 48.96 -14.08 -32.57
C ASP A 462 48.70 -13.45 -31.19
N GLN A 463 49.25 -14.04 -30.13
CA GLN A 463 48.99 -13.61 -28.75
C GLN A 463 49.47 -12.17 -28.50
N GLN A 464 50.57 -11.75 -29.14
CA GLN A 464 51.09 -10.38 -29.00
C GLN A 464 50.08 -9.36 -29.55
N TRP A 465 49.43 -9.68 -30.68
CA TRP A 465 48.40 -8.85 -31.30
C TRP A 465 47.14 -8.74 -30.46
N LEU A 466 46.69 -9.87 -29.89
CA LEU A 466 45.56 -9.90 -28.96
C LEU A 466 45.84 -9.02 -27.74
N ASP A 467 47.02 -9.14 -27.14
CA ASP A 467 47.41 -8.36 -25.97
C ASP A 467 47.52 -6.86 -26.27
N ASP A 468 48.05 -6.48 -27.44
CA ASP A 468 48.17 -5.08 -27.86
C ASP A 468 46.80 -4.43 -28.05
N ILE A 469 45.85 -5.11 -28.70
CA ILE A 469 44.49 -4.59 -28.90
C ILE A 469 43.69 -4.60 -27.62
N ALA A 470 43.88 -5.61 -26.77
CA ALA A 470 43.29 -5.64 -25.44
C ALA A 470 43.75 -4.44 -24.59
N ARG A 471 45.04 -4.11 -24.61
CA ARG A 471 45.58 -2.91 -23.92
C ARG A 471 45.02 -1.61 -24.51
N ALA A 472 45.01 -1.47 -25.84
CA ALA A 472 44.47 -0.28 -26.49
C ALA A 472 42.98 -0.08 -26.16
N THR A 473 42.20 -1.16 -26.23
CA THR A 473 40.77 -1.15 -25.90
C THR A 473 40.52 -0.84 -24.42
N ALA A 474 41.33 -1.39 -23.52
CA ALA A 474 41.27 -1.09 -22.09
C ALA A 474 41.60 0.39 -21.81
N GLN A 475 42.62 0.94 -22.47
CA GLN A 475 42.97 2.35 -22.36
C GLN A 475 41.85 3.25 -22.87
N ALA A 476 41.23 2.91 -24.00
CA ALA A 476 40.10 3.65 -24.53
C ALA A 476 38.88 3.56 -23.62
N ALA A 477 38.56 2.37 -23.09
CA ALA A 477 37.44 2.14 -22.18
C ALA A 477 37.57 2.84 -20.82
N GLY A 478 38.80 3.20 -20.42
CA GLY A 478 39.08 3.77 -19.11
C GLY A 478 38.70 2.79 -17.99
N PRO A 479 38.15 3.26 -16.85
CA PRO A 479 37.77 2.38 -15.74
C PRO A 479 36.47 1.59 -15.98
N SER A 480 35.80 1.78 -17.13
CA SER A 480 34.49 1.18 -17.39
C SER A 480 34.60 -0.26 -17.90
N TRP A 481 34.34 -1.22 -17.01
CA TRP A 481 34.34 -2.65 -17.28
C TRP A 481 33.30 -3.04 -18.35
N LEU A 482 32.07 -2.53 -18.24
CA LEU A 482 31.00 -2.81 -19.21
C LEU A 482 31.39 -2.32 -20.60
N ARG A 483 31.99 -1.13 -20.67
CA ARG A 483 32.42 -0.54 -21.93
C ARG A 483 33.48 -1.37 -22.63
N ALA A 484 34.46 -1.87 -21.89
CA ALA A 484 35.47 -2.76 -22.44
C ALA A 484 34.88 -4.09 -22.93
N TYR A 485 33.92 -4.66 -22.20
CA TYR A 485 33.20 -5.86 -22.63
C TYR A 485 32.45 -5.64 -23.96
N LEU A 486 31.68 -4.55 -24.07
CA LEU A 486 30.93 -4.22 -25.29
C LEU A 486 31.86 -3.97 -26.48
N PHE A 487 33.02 -3.33 -26.25
CA PHE A 487 34.04 -3.20 -27.28
C PHE A 487 34.60 -4.54 -27.73
N ALA A 488 34.98 -5.40 -26.80
CA ALA A 488 35.49 -6.73 -27.14
C ALA A 488 34.47 -7.54 -27.95
N VAL A 489 33.18 -7.47 -27.57
CA VAL A 489 32.07 -8.04 -28.33
C VAL A 489 32.00 -7.43 -29.74
N SER A 490 32.05 -6.11 -29.90
CA SER A 490 32.03 -5.49 -31.24
C SER A 490 33.24 -5.88 -32.09
N LEU A 491 34.45 -5.85 -31.52
CA LEU A 491 35.71 -6.11 -32.23
C LEU A 491 35.90 -7.59 -32.59
N SER A 492 35.22 -8.50 -31.88
CA SER A 492 35.32 -9.94 -32.11
C SER A 492 34.89 -10.41 -33.51
N GLY A 493 34.15 -9.58 -34.26
CA GLY A 493 33.75 -9.83 -35.65
C GLY A 493 34.59 -9.09 -36.70
N ASP A 494 35.48 -8.19 -36.29
CA ASP A 494 36.34 -7.41 -37.19
C ASP A 494 37.64 -8.17 -37.47
N ASP A 495 38.26 -7.96 -38.63
CA ASP A 495 39.64 -8.41 -38.83
C ASP A 495 40.61 -7.60 -37.95
N PRO A 496 41.80 -8.16 -37.62
CA PRO A 496 42.72 -7.50 -36.69
C PRO A 496 43.21 -6.11 -37.08
N ALA A 497 43.27 -5.77 -38.38
CA ALA A 497 43.71 -4.46 -38.83
C ALA A 497 42.62 -3.40 -38.62
N THR A 498 41.37 -3.74 -38.95
CA THR A 498 40.20 -2.86 -38.72
C THR A 498 39.96 -2.61 -37.23
N ALA A 499 40.08 -3.65 -36.41
CA ALA A 499 39.87 -3.55 -34.97
C ALA A 499 40.87 -2.59 -34.28
N ARG A 500 42.12 -2.56 -34.76
CA ARG A 500 43.16 -1.67 -34.21
C ARG A 500 42.80 -0.19 -34.33
N VAL A 501 42.26 0.22 -35.48
CA VAL A 501 41.84 1.62 -35.71
C VAL A 501 40.65 2.00 -34.82
N ARG A 502 39.73 1.06 -34.58
CA ARG A 502 38.54 1.28 -33.75
C ARG A 502 38.85 1.27 -32.25
N ALA A 503 39.85 0.52 -31.81
CA ALA A 503 40.25 0.40 -30.40
C ALA A 503 40.78 1.71 -29.80
N GLU A 504 41.15 2.71 -30.62
CA GLU A 504 41.68 4.00 -30.17
C GLU A 504 40.59 5.06 -29.87
N ARG A 505 39.29 4.76 -30.09
CA ARG A 505 38.17 5.72 -29.97
C ARG A 505 37.25 5.46 -28.77
N THR A 506 36.56 6.48 -28.25
CA THR A 506 35.60 6.27 -27.16
C THR A 506 34.23 5.74 -27.61
N THR A 507 33.48 5.07 -26.72
CA THR A 507 32.16 4.51 -27.07
C THR A 507 31.12 5.61 -27.30
N ALA A 508 31.22 6.72 -26.56
CA ALA A 508 30.39 7.90 -26.78
C ALA A 508 30.71 8.53 -28.13
N GLU A 509 31.99 8.69 -28.49
CA GLU A 509 32.39 9.19 -29.82
C GLU A 509 31.97 8.25 -30.95
N LEU A 510 32.12 6.93 -30.78
CA LEU A 510 31.69 5.97 -31.78
C LEU A 510 30.16 5.96 -31.95
N PHE A 511 29.41 6.09 -30.86
CA PHE A 511 27.95 6.21 -30.91
C PHE A 511 27.49 7.52 -31.56
N LEU A 512 28.11 8.65 -31.21
CA LEU A 512 27.80 9.95 -31.81
C LEU A 512 28.15 9.97 -33.31
N ASP A 513 29.26 9.33 -33.70
CA ASP A 513 29.61 9.14 -35.10
C ASP A 513 28.61 8.25 -35.83
N GLN A 514 28.17 7.13 -35.22
CA GLN A 514 27.13 6.28 -35.79
C GLN A 514 25.83 7.06 -36.02
N LEU A 515 25.44 7.95 -35.09
CA LEU A 515 24.30 8.83 -35.29
C LEU A 515 24.55 9.86 -36.40
N ALA A 516 25.74 10.44 -36.49
CA ALA A 516 26.13 11.37 -37.54
C ALA A 516 26.13 10.70 -38.94
N GLU A 517 26.53 9.43 -39.02
CA GLU A 517 26.55 8.64 -40.25
C GLU A 517 25.14 8.30 -40.78
N LEU A 518 24.09 8.41 -39.94
CA LEU A 518 22.70 8.24 -40.40
C LEU A 518 22.31 9.30 -41.44
N ASP A 519 22.90 10.50 -41.40
CA ASP A 519 22.78 11.51 -42.44
C ASP A 519 24.11 12.24 -42.66
N PRO A 520 24.97 11.76 -43.58
CA PRO A 520 26.29 12.33 -43.80
C PRO A 520 26.28 13.81 -44.25
N ASP A 521 25.18 14.26 -44.86
CA ASP A 521 25.01 15.65 -45.31
C ASP A 521 24.64 16.58 -44.15
N ASP A 522 24.10 16.03 -43.04
CA ASP A 522 23.74 16.76 -41.84
C ASP A 522 24.00 15.93 -40.56
N PRO A 523 25.26 15.91 -40.07
CA PRO A 523 25.67 15.12 -38.91
C PRO A 523 24.89 15.39 -37.60
N ARG A 524 24.22 16.54 -37.48
CA ARG A 524 23.42 16.88 -36.29
C ARG A 524 21.97 16.46 -36.41
N TRP A 525 21.49 16.05 -37.59
CA TRP A 525 20.09 15.72 -37.82
C TRP A 525 19.56 14.62 -36.88
N ALA A 526 20.25 13.48 -36.79
CA ALA A 526 19.80 12.39 -35.94
C ALA A 526 19.97 12.69 -34.42
N PRO A 527 21.12 13.22 -33.94
CA PRO A 527 21.26 13.63 -32.54
C PRO A 527 20.18 14.62 -32.08
N ASP A 528 19.89 15.64 -32.89
CA ASP A 528 18.90 16.68 -32.59
C ASP A 528 17.48 16.10 -32.50
N LEU A 529 17.13 15.13 -33.36
CA LEU A 529 15.84 14.47 -33.34
C LEU A 529 15.73 13.42 -32.24
N LEU A 530 16.82 12.76 -31.83
CA LEU A 530 16.78 11.69 -30.82
C LEU A 530 16.94 12.21 -29.39
N LEU A 531 17.38 13.45 -29.18
CA LEU A 531 17.51 14.05 -27.85
C LEU A 531 16.23 13.96 -26.99
N PRO A 532 15.01 14.26 -27.51
CA PRO A 532 13.79 14.10 -26.70
C PRO A 532 13.57 12.65 -26.27
N VAL A 533 13.94 11.68 -27.11
CA VAL A 533 13.82 10.25 -26.79
C VAL A 533 14.84 9.84 -25.71
N ALA A 534 16.03 10.46 -25.71
CA ALA A 534 17.06 10.23 -24.70
C ALA A 534 16.68 10.76 -23.31
N LEU A 535 15.91 11.85 -23.26
CA LEU A 535 15.46 12.51 -22.02
C LEU A 535 14.07 12.06 -21.56
N ALA A 536 13.42 11.18 -22.33
CA ALA A 536 12.11 10.65 -22.01
C ALA A 536 12.15 9.87 -20.70
N GLN A 537 11.09 10.02 -19.90
CA GLN A 537 10.92 9.34 -18.62
C GLN A 537 10.01 8.13 -18.75
N GLY A 538 10.08 7.22 -17.76
CA GLY A 538 9.21 6.05 -17.66
C GLY A 538 9.22 5.18 -18.91
N GLU A 539 8.03 4.91 -19.45
CA GLU A 539 7.85 4.05 -20.62
C GLU A 539 8.22 4.72 -21.96
N GLY A 540 8.64 5.99 -21.97
CA GLY A 540 9.05 6.70 -23.19
C GLY A 540 7.97 7.65 -23.76
N LEU A 541 8.31 8.38 -24.82
CA LEU A 541 7.45 9.43 -25.39
C LEU A 541 6.17 8.87 -26.02
N PRO A 542 5.05 9.62 -26.00
CA PRO A 542 3.80 9.20 -26.64
C PRO A 542 4.00 8.71 -28.08
N ALA A 543 3.34 7.59 -28.41
CA ALA A 543 3.51 6.89 -29.69
C ALA A 543 3.10 7.74 -30.91
N ASP A 544 2.22 8.73 -30.72
CA ASP A 544 1.73 9.64 -31.76
C ASP A 544 2.79 10.61 -32.29
N GLY A 545 3.93 10.74 -31.60
CA GLY A 545 5.06 11.57 -31.98
C GLY A 545 4.83 13.08 -31.89
N ARG A 546 3.68 13.55 -31.37
CA ARG A 546 3.39 15.00 -31.31
C ARG A 546 4.31 15.72 -30.32
N LEU A 547 4.42 15.20 -29.10
CA LEU A 547 5.33 15.72 -28.09
C LEU A 547 6.78 15.61 -28.56
N TRP A 548 7.14 14.49 -29.19
CA TRP A 548 8.47 14.29 -29.76
C TRP A 548 8.83 15.38 -30.78
N ALA A 549 7.97 15.61 -31.77
CA ALA A 549 8.20 16.66 -32.77
C ALA A 549 8.30 18.05 -32.15
N ALA A 550 7.44 18.35 -31.17
CA ALA A 550 7.40 19.65 -30.50
C ALA A 550 8.70 19.95 -29.73
N VAL A 551 9.20 18.99 -28.95
CA VAL A 551 10.46 19.15 -28.20
C VAL A 551 11.66 19.20 -29.16
N ALA A 552 11.72 18.31 -30.16
CA ALA A 552 12.81 18.30 -31.15
C ALA A 552 12.92 19.63 -31.90
N ARG A 553 11.78 20.22 -32.30
CA ARG A 553 11.71 21.54 -32.94
C ARG A 553 12.28 22.64 -32.05
N GLN A 554 11.91 22.65 -30.77
CA GLN A 554 12.40 23.66 -29.82
C GLN A 554 13.88 23.45 -29.44
N ALA A 555 14.34 22.20 -29.40
CA ALA A 555 15.72 21.86 -29.04
C ALA A 555 16.72 22.21 -30.14
N SER A 556 16.36 21.89 -31.37
CA SER A 556 17.24 22.04 -32.54
C SER A 556 17.02 23.34 -33.31
N GLY A 557 15.89 24.03 -33.12
CA GLY A 557 15.47 25.15 -33.95
C GLY A 557 15.06 24.75 -35.37
N ARG A 558 15.04 23.44 -35.68
CA ARG A 558 14.69 22.89 -37.00
C ARG A 558 13.18 22.79 -37.15
N ASP A 559 12.68 22.98 -38.37
CA ASP A 559 11.29 22.67 -38.68
C ASP A 559 11.12 21.14 -38.79
N VAL A 560 10.87 20.50 -37.64
CA VAL A 560 10.68 19.05 -37.57
C VAL A 560 9.31 18.70 -38.15
N THR A 561 9.30 17.90 -39.21
CA THR A 561 8.09 17.39 -39.86
C THR A 561 7.78 15.95 -39.44
N PRO A 562 6.54 15.46 -39.62
CA PRO A 562 6.22 14.05 -39.42
C PRO A 562 7.06 13.11 -40.31
N ALA A 563 7.50 13.57 -41.48
CA ALA A 563 8.38 12.84 -42.38
C ALA A 563 9.79 12.69 -41.79
N ASP A 564 10.32 13.70 -41.10
CA ASP A 564 11.60 13.62 -40.40
C ASP A 564 11.56 12.58 -39.28
N LEU A 565 10.47 12.56 -38.51
CA LEU A 565 10.29 11.55 -37.47
C LEU A 565 10.12 10.14 -38.05
N ALA A 566 9.42 9.97 -39.18
CA ALA A 566 9.36 8.68 -39.86
C ALA A 566 10.76 8.23 -40.34
N ARG A 567 11.52 9.14 -40.94
CA ARG A 567 12.87 8.87 -41.44
C ARG A 567 13.85 8.53 -40.34
N VAL A 568 13.82 9.23 -39.20
CA VAL A 568 14.71 8.92 -38.07
C VAL A 568 14.34 7.60 -37.40
N ARG A 569 13.04 7.27 -37.29
CA ARG A 569 12.60 5.96 -36.78
C ARG A 569 13.10 4.82 -37.64
N GLU A 570 13.02 4.96 -38.95
CA GLU A 570 13.52 3.96 -39.90
C GLU A 570 15.04 3.81 -39.80
N LYS A 571 15.78 4.92 -39.86
CA LYS A 571 17.25 4.92 -39.85
C LYS A 571 17.87 4.55 -38.50
N ALA A 572 17.21 4.85 -37.39
CA ALA A 572 17.70 4.60 -36.03
C ALA A 572 17.01 3.40 -35.36
N THR A 573 16.48 2.45 -36.14
CA THR A 573 15.75 1.28 -35.62
C THR A 573 16.58 0.50 -34.60
N ASP A 574 17.90 0.36 -34.82
CA ASP A 574 18.83 -0.36 -33.93
C ASP A 574 19.07 0.34 -32.58
N PHE A 575 18.59 1.58 -32.42
CA PHE A 575 18.73 2.38 -31.21
C PHE A 575 17.41 2.57 -30.46
N LEU A 576 16.27 2.32 -31.12
CA LEU A 576 14.94 2.68 -30.63
C LEU A 576 14.10 1.44 -30.32
N ALA A 577 13.46 1.43 -29.16
CA ALA A 577 12.38 0.52 -28.87
C ALA A 577 11.07 1.09 -29.45
N ALA A 578 10.38 0.29 -30.28
CA ALA A 578 9.10 0.66 -30.87
C ALA A 578 7.94 0.42 -29.89
N PRO A 579 6.92 1.28 -29.87
CA PRO A 579 5.79 1.15 -28.96
C PRO A 579 4.99 -0.14 -29.19
N GLU A 580 4.67 -0.87 -28.11
CA GLU A 580 3.79 -2.05 -28.17
C GLU A 580 2.31 -1.65 -28.33
N GLY A 581 1.54 -2.45 -29.08
CA GLY A 581 0.13 -2.17 -29.34
C GLY A 581 -0.77 -2.42 -28.12
N GLY A 582 -1.26 -1.36 -27.47
CA GLY A 582 -2.25 -1.40 -26.40
C GLY A 582 -2.51 -0.03 -25.77
N MET A 583 -3.59 0.13 -24.99
CA MET A 583 -3.87 1.39 -24.25
C MET A 583 -2.85 1.69 -23.13
N HIS A 584 -2.00 0.71 -22.80
CA HIS A 584 -0.87 0.82 -21.86
C HIS A 584 0.48 0.49 -22.54
N GLY A 585 0.55 0.64 -23.87
CA GLY A 585 1.78 0.39 -24.61
C GLY A 585 2.87 1.39 -24.23
N HIS A 586 4.11 0.91 -24.12
CA HIS A 586 5.25 1.79 -23.87
C HIS A 586 5.46 2.75 -25.05
N GLY A 587 6.01 3.93 -24.76
CA GLY A 587 6.30 4.97 -25.74
C GLY A 587 7.61 4.77 -26.49
N TRP A 588 7.97 5.75 -27.33
CA TRP A 588 9.28 5.78 -27.99
C TRP A 588 10.38 6.04 -26.95
N ARG A 589 11.34 5.10 -26.85
CA ARG A 589 12.52 5.20 -25.98
C ARG A 589 13.74 4.59 -26.65
N PHE A 590 14.92 4.86 -26.12
CA PHE A 590 16.11 4.12 -26.51
C PHE A 590 16.02 2.67 -26.04
N GLU A 591 16.40 1.73 -26.92
CA GLU A 591 16.49 0.30 -26.56
C GLU A 591 17.54 0.06 -25.47
N ARG A 592 18.60 0.90 -25.46
CA ARG A 592 19.73 0.78 -24.52
C ARG A 592 19.92 2.06 -23.72
N SER A 593 19.80 1.93 -22.39
CA SER A 593 19.95 3.05 -21.44
C SER A 593 21.29 3.82 -21.55
N PRO A 594 22.46 3.18 -21.82
CA PRO A 594 23.72 3.92 -22.03
C PRO A 594 23.70 4.88 -23.22
N HIS A 595 23.01 4.53 -24.31
CA HIS A 595 22.94 5.38 -25.52
C HIS A 595 22.18 6.68 -25.27
N ALA A 596 21.03 6.57 -24.56
CA ALA A 596 20.29 7.74 -24.11
C ALA A 596 21.16 8.67 -23.26
N ARG A 597 21.94 8.11 -22.32
CA ARG A 597 22.83 8.90 -21.47
C ARG A 597 23.95 9.61 -22.26
N TYR A 598 24.63 8.92 -23.17
CA TYR A 598 25.69 9.54 -23.97
C TYR A 598 25.16 10.72 -24.81
N LEU A 599 23.96 10.57 -25.35
CA LEU A 599 23.31 11.66 -26.08
C LEU A 599 22.91 12.80 -25.14
N ALA A 600 22.29 12.50 -23.99
CA ALA A 600 21.83 13.50 -23.02
C ALA A 600 22.98 14.33 -22.42
N GLU A 601 24.13 13.70 -22.10
CA GLU A 601 25.33 14.38 -21.58
C GLU A 601 25.91 15.43 -22.54
N SER A 602 25.56 15.34 -23.83
CA SER A 602 26.02 16.29 -24.86
C SER A 602 25.20 17.59 -24.90
N PHE A 603 24.14 17.71 -24.08
CA PHE A 603 23.24 18.87 -24.05
C PHE A 603 23.10 19.46 -22.65
N ASP A 604 22.68 20.73 -22.58
CA ASP A 604 22.30 21.37 -21.32
C ASP A 604 20.97 20.80 -20.81
N GLU A 605 21.05 20.03 -19.72
CA GLU A 605 19.94 19.29 -19.13
C GLU A 605 18.78 20.23 -18.74
N GLN A 606 19.06 21.32 -18.02
CA GLN A 606 18.02 22.25 -17.58
C GLN A 606 17.25 22.87 -18.76
N SER A 607 17.95 23.35 -19.78
CA SER A 607 17.31 23.90 -20.99
C SER A 607 16.52 22.84 -21.76
N ALA A 608 16.97 21.59 -21.76
CA ALA A 608 16.25 20.51 -22.43
C ALA A 608 14.94 20.16 -21.70
N HIS A 609 14.96 20.06 -20.37
CA HIS A 609 13.74 19.86 -19.57
C HIS A 609 12.79 21.05 -19.65
N ALA A 610 13.28 22.29 -19.76
CA ALA A 610 12.43 23.47 -19.97
C ALA A 610 11.64 23.40 -21.29
N ARG A 611 12.25 22.88 -22.36
CA ARG A 611 11.57 22.65 -23.65
C ARG A 611 10.48 21.58 -23.54
N PHE A 612 10.69 20.54 -22.74
CA PHE A 612 9.64 19.57 -22.44
C PHE A 612 8.41 20.22 -21.80
N VAL A 613 8.61 21.05 -20.77
CA VAL A 613 7.55 21.80 -20.10
C VAL A 613 6.79 22.69 -21.08
N GLU A 614 7.53 23.44 -21.90
CA GLU A 614 6.95 24.34 -22.89
C GLU A 614 6.16 23.58 -23.98
N ALA A 615 6.70 22.46 -24.47
CA ALA A 615 6.04 21.63 -25.47
C ALA A 615 4.76 20.97 -24.94
N MET A 616 4.76 20.50 -23.69
CA MET A 616 3.57 19.94 -23.03
C MET A 616 2.50 21.01 -22.82
N THR A 617 2.86 22.16 -22.25
CA THR A 617 1.91 23.25 -21.97
C THR A 617 1.27 23.85 -23.23
N ARG A 618 2.02 24.00 -24.34
CA ARG A 618 1.45 24.50 -25.61
C ARG A 618 0.44 23.56 -26.28
N GLN A 619 0.48 22.26 -25.95
CA GLN A 619 -0.47 21.27 -26.48
C GLN A 619 -1.79 21.25 -25.70
N LEU A 620 -1.79 21.81 -24.49
CA LEU A 620 -3.00 21.90 -23.68
C LEU A 620 -3.86 23.09 -24.14
N PRO A 621 -5.18 22.91 -24.25
CA PRO A 621 -6.08 24.02 -24.52
C PRO A 621 -6.13 24.99 -23.33
N ALA A 622 -6.45 26.25 -23.63
CA ALA A 622 -6.72 27.24 -22.59
C ALA A 622 -8.16 27.10 -22.08
N ARG A 623 -8.35 27.19 -20.75
CA ARG A 623 -9.68 27.17 -20.15
C ARG A 623 -10.41 28.50 -20.35
N PRO A 624 -11.76 28.49 -20.43
CA PRO A 624 -12.55 29.72 -20.47
C PRO A 624 -12.34 30.63 -19.26
N SER A 625 -12.03 30.05 -18.09
CA SER A 625 -11.73 30.74 -16.84
C SER A 625 -10.29 31.26 -16.75
N GLY A 626 -9.45 30.99 -17.75
CA GLY A 626 -8.01 31.25 -17.73
C GLY A 626 -7.18 30.06 -17.24
N GLY A 627 -5.90 30.02 -17.62
CA GLY A 627 -4.99 28.91 -17.32
C GLY A 627 -5.11 27.73 -18.30
N LEU A 628 -4.29 26.70 -18.07
CA LEU A 628 -4.25 25.48 -18.88
C LEU A 628 -5.33 24.50 -18.43
N ASP A 629 -5.90 23.75 -19.37
CA ASP A 629 -6.80 22.62 -19.14
C ASP A 629 -5.96 21.34 -18.97
N TRP A 630 -5.77 20.94 -17.71
CA TRP A 630 -4.99 19.76 -17.35
C TRP A 630 -5.80 18.47 -17.51
N THR A 631 -7.14 18.56 -17.58
CA THR A 631 -7.96 17.37 -17.90
C THR A 631 -7.66 16.83 -19.30
N ALA A 632 -7.26 17.70 -20.22
CA ALA A 632 -6.85 17.33 -21.58
C ALA A 632 -5.42 16.74 -21.68
N ALA A 633 -4.65 16.73 -20.58
CA ALA A 633 -3.29 16.21 -20.58
C ALA A 633 -3.26 14.70 -20.88
N ASP A 634 -2.33 14.29 -21.74
CA ASP A 634 -2.06 12.88 -22.02
C ASP A 634 -1.41 12.17 -20.81
N HIS A 635 -1.31 10.84 -20.90
CA HIS A 635 -0.75 10.00 -19.85
C HIS A 635 0.68 10.41 -19.47
N TYR A 636 1.56 10.59 -20.47
CA TYR A 636 2.95 10.96 -20.25
C TYR A 636 3.07 12.31 -19.52
N THR A 637 2.25 13.29 -19.90
CA THR A 637 2.21 14.61 -19.26
C THR A 637 1.77 14.48 -17.81
N ARG A 638 0.71 13.72 -17.52
CA ARG A 638 0.24 13.52 -16.14
C ARG A 638 1.28 12.87 -15.24
N GLU A 639 2.06 11.92 -15.77
CA GLU A 639 3.07 11.18 -15.00
C GLU A 639 4.42 11.91 -14.88
N HIS A 640 4.83 12.67 -15.91
CA HIS A 640 6.21 13.12 -16.01
C HIS A 640 6.38 14.64 -16.09
N PHE A 641 5.30 15.42 -16.21
CA PHE A 641 5.40 16.89 -16.23
C PHE A 641 6.11 17.42 -14.98
N ALA A 642 5.75 16.93 -13.78
CA ALA A 642 6.35 17.40 -12.53
C ALA A 642 7.87 17.15 -12.48
N HIS A 643 8.33 16.04 -13.05
CA HIS A 643 9.77 15.74 -13.16
C HIS A 643 10.49 16.72 -14.09
N HIS A 644 9.95 16.96 -15.30
CA HIS A 644 10.54 17.92 -16.23
C HIS A 644 10.51 19.36 -15.69
N ALA A 645 9.39 19.78 -15.08
CA ALA A 645 9.25 21.11 -14.49
C ALA A 645 10.20 21.35 -13.32
N ARG A 646 10.48 20.32 -12.51
CA ARG A 646 11.48 20.37 -11.46
C ARG A 646 12.88 20.58 -12.01
N LEU A 647 13.32 19.74 -12.97
CA LEU A 647 14.67 19.84 -13.54
C LEU A 647 14.86 21.13 -14.36
N ALA A 648 13.79 21.67 -14.92
CA ALA A 648 13.77 22.99 -15.55
C ALA A 648 13.81 24.15 -14.53
N GLY A 649 13.46 23.92 -13.26
CA GLY A 649 13.38 24.94 -12.23
C GLY A 649 12.12 25.80 -12.27
N VAL A 650 11.03 25.32 -12.86
CA VAL A 650 9.76 26.06 -13.08
C VAL A 650 8.54 25.41 -12.42
N LEU A 651 8.73 24.38 -11.61
CA LEU A 651 7.61 23.65 -10.98
C LEU A 651 6.74 24.55 -10.10
N ASP A 652 7.33 25.54 -9.40
CA ASP A 652 6.60 26.42 -8.48
C ASP A 652 5.49 27.25 -9.18
N ASP A 653 5.66 27.55 -10.47
CA ASP A 653 4.71 28.33 -11.28
C ASP A 653 3.34 27.63 -11.44
N TYR A 654 3.31 26.31 -11.23
CA TYR A 654 2.11 25.48 -11.45
C TYR A 654 1.41 25.07 -10.16
N LEU A 655 2.04 25.23 -8.99
CA LEU A 655 1.53 24.71 -7.72
C LEU A 655 0.32 25.48 -7.17
N ASP A 656 0.02 26.65 -7.72
CA ASP A 656 -1.21 27.39 -7.40
C ASP A 656 -2.39 27.00 -8.30
N ASP A 657 -2.23 26.07 -9.24
CA ASP A 657 -3.33 25.58 -10.07
C ASP A 657 -3.98 24.32 -9.46
N PRO A 658 -5.24 24.39 -9.00
CA PRO A 658 -5.89 23.25 -8.37
C PRO A 658 -6.09 22.08 -9.35
N GLU A 659 -6.31 22.37 -10.63
CA GLU A 659 -6.51 21.32 -11.63
C GLU A 659 -5.20 20.58 -11.93
N PHE A 660 -4.07 21.29 -11.93
CA PHE A 660 -2.75 20.68 -12.01
C PHE A 660 -2.53 19.66 -10.88
N LEU A 661 -2.73 20.07 -9.62
CA LEU A 661 -2.51 19.20 -8.46
C LEU A 661 -3.42 17.97 -8.45
N LEU A 662 -4.62 18.06 -9.05
CA LEU A 662 -5.58 16.97 -9.08
C LEU A 662 -5.40 16.01 -10.26
N MET A 663 -4.84 16.49 -11.37
CA MET A 663 -4.69 15.72 -12.62
C MET A 663 -3.32 15.06 -12.77
N MET A 664 -2.28 15.59 -12.11
CA MET A 664 -0.96 14.95 -12.11
C MET A 664 -0.98 13.64 -11.32
N ASP A 665 -0.11 12.72 -11.71
CA ASP A 665 0.16 11.54 -10.91
C ASP A 665 0.69 11.97 -9.53
N PHE A 666 0.01 11.48 -8.49
CA PHE A 666 0.25 11.91 -7.12
C PHE A 666 1.68 11.56 -6.68
N GLU A 667 2.13 10.35 -6.96
CA GLU A 667 3.45 9.90 -6.53
C GLU A 667 4.56 10.65 -7.27
N ALA A 668 4.41 10.87 -8.57
CA ALA A 668 5.37 11.61 -9.37
C ALA A 668 5.47 13.07 -8.94
N LEU A 669 4.34 13.73 -8.67
CA LEU A 669 4.32 15.09 -8.14
C LEU A 669 4.94 15.15 -6.75
N HIS A 670 4.59 14.23 -5.86
CA HIS A 670 5.15 14.18 -4.51
C HIS A 670 6.67 13.97 -4.53
N ARG A 671 7.17 13.04 -5.37
CA ARG A 671 8.61 12.85 -5.61
C ARG A 671 9.27 14.13 -6.10
N ALA A 672 8.69 14.80 -7.08
CA ALA A 672 9.25 16.04 -7.61
C ALA A 672 9.33 17.16 -6.56
N LEU A 673 8.32 17.29 -5.69
CA LEU A 673 8.33 18.25 -4.60
C LEU A 673 9.39 17.91 -3.53
N THR A 674 9.66 16.63 -3.28
CA THR A 674 10.65 16.20 -2.28
C THR A 674 12.09 16.54 -2.67
N PHE A 675 12.42 16.45 -3.96
CA PHE A 675 13.75 16.77 -4.48
C PHE A 675 14.05 18.28 -4.57
N LEU A 676 13.07 19.16 -4.33
CA LEU A 676 13.30 20.60 -4.27
C LEU A 676 13.63 21.00 -2.83
N HIS A 677 14.89 21.34 -2.58
CA HIS A 677 15.31 21.90 -1.30
C HIS A 677 14.88 23.36 -1.19
N ASP A 678 13.69 23.58 -0.62
CA ASP A 678 13.32 24.85 -0.02
C ASP A 678 13.40 24.73 1.51
N SER A 679 13.51 25.85 2.20
CA SER A 679 13.32 25.94 3.65
C SER A 679 12.06 25.17 4.08
N THR A 680 12.05 24.59 5.29
CA THR A 680 10.93 23.79 5.84
C THR A 680 9.56 24.51 5.81
N PHE A 681 9.54 25.83 5.58
CA PHE A 681 8.35 26.68 5.52
C PHE A 681 8.03 27.24 4.10
N GLY A 682 8.75 26.78 3.08
CA GLY A 682 8.56 27.15 1.68
C GLY A 682 7.18 26.76 1.12
N LYS A 683 6.81 27.33 -0.04
CA LYS A 683 5.56 27.00 -0.74
C LYS A 683 5.51 25.52 -1.13
N ILE A 684 6.63 25.00 -1.65
CA ILE A 684 6.81 23.59 -2.04
C ILE A 684 6.56 22.62 -0.88
N ALA A 685 7.16 22.89 0.29
CA ALA A 685 6.98 22.04 1.47
C ALA A 685 5.52 21.97 1.92
N ARG A 686 4.82 23.12 1.89
CA ARG A 686 3.39 23.22 2.22
C ARG A 686 2.49 22.50 1.22
N VAL A 687 2.77 22.64 -0.08
CA VAL A 687 2.03 21.91 -1.13
C VAL A 687 2.26 20.40 -0.99
N ARG A 688 3.50 19.97 -0.67
CA ARG A 688 3.81 18.56 -0.43
C ARG A 688 3.00 17.97 0.73
N SER A 689 2.93 18.67 1.87
CA SER A 689 2.11 18.25 3.02
C SER A 689 0.62 18.18 2.66
N LEU A 690 0.11 19.22 1.98
CA LEU A 690 -1.27 19.25 1.48
C LEU A 690 -1.59 18.06 0.58
N CYS A 691 -0.70 17.73 -0.37
CA CYS A 691 -0.92 16.62 -1.29
C CYS A 691 -0.99 15.29 -0.52
N GLY A 692 -0.12 15.09 0.49
CA GLY A 692 -0.15 13.91 1.35
C GLY A 692 -1.47 13.74 2.08
N GLU A 693 -1.99 14.81 2.68
CA GLU A 693 -3.30 14.81 3.35
C GLU A 693 -4.45 14.53 2.37
N LEU A 694 -4.39 15.11 1.16
CA LEU A 694 -5.42 14.92 0.13
C LEU A 694 -5.46 13.49 -0.43
N ALA A 695 -4.33 12.78 -0.44
CA ALA A 695 -4.25 11.40 -0.94
C ALA A 695 -4.91 10.37 -0.02
N VAL A 696 -5.01 10.67 1.28
CA VAL A 696 -5.62 9.79 2.30
C VAL A 696 -7.13 9.98 2.43
N ALA A 697 -7.67 11.12 1.98
CA ALA A 697 -9.09 11.44 2.07
C ALA A 697 -9.96 10.63 1.09
N ASP A 698 -11.23 10.39 1.45
CA ASP A 698 -12.18 9.70 0.57
C ASP A 698 -12.59 10.62 -0.60
N ARG A 699 -12.27 10.22 -1.83
CA ARG A 699 -12.54 11.01 -3.05
C ARG A 699 -13.90 10.70 -3.68
N THR A 700 -14.69 9.80 -3.10
CA THR A 700 -15.91 9.28 -3.73
C THR A 700 -17.14 10.18 -3.64
N ASP A 701 -17.12 11.20 -2.78
CA ASP A 701 -18.26 12.11 -2.57
C ASP A 701 -18.33 13.32 -3.53
N GLY A 702 -17.34 13.47 -4.42
CA GLY A 702 -17.30 14.55 -5.41
C GLY A 702 -16.87 15.93 -4.89
N HIS A 703 -16.41 16.05 -3.63
CA HIS A 703 -16.06 17.34 -3.01
C HIS A 703 -14.55 17.62 -2.91
N THR A 704 -13.76 17.03 -3.80
CA THR A 704 -12.28 17.12 -3.77
C THR A 704 -11.75 18.55 -3.83
N LEU A 705 -12.37 19.44 -4.63
CA LEU A 705 -11.94 20.85 -4.71
C LEU A 705 -12.25 21.63 -3.43
N SER A 706 -13.35 21.33 -2.76
CA SER A 706 -13.68 21.92 -1.46
C SER A 706 -12.65 21.51 -0.40
N ARG A 707 -12.25 20.23 -0.36
CA ARG A 707 -11.15 19.77 0.51
C ARG A 707 -9.83 20.45 0.18
N LEU A 708 -9.47 20.51 -1.10
CA LEU A 708 -8.25 21.18 -1.54
C LEU A 708 -8.23 22.64 -1.09
N ALA A 709 -9.36 23.34 -1.20
CA ALA A 709 -9.50 24.72 -0.72
C ALA A 709 -9.31 24.82 0.80
N LEU A 710 -9.87 23.88 1.57
CA LEU A 710 -9.70 23.83 3.03
C LEU A 710 -8.23 23.58 3.42
N LEU A 711 -7.63 22.51 2.89
CA LEU A 711 -6.24 22.17 3.18
C LEU A 711 -5.29 23.29 2.75
N ALA A 712 -5.55 23.96 1.64
CA ALA A 712 -4.77 25.11 1.20
C ALA A 712 -4.88 26.29 2.21
N GLN A 713 -6.04 26.54 2.81
CA GLN A 713 -6.18 27.51 3.91
C GLN A 713 -5.37 27.09 5.15
N VAL A 714 -5.41 25.79 5.51
CA VAL A 714 -4.65 25.20 6.63
C VAL A 714 -3.15 25.29 6.41
N HIS A 715 -2.66 25.13 5.19
CA HIS A 715 -1.24 25.28 4.88
C HIS A 715 -0.84 26.74 4.56
N GLY A 716 -1.81 27.66 4.45
CA GLY A 716 -1.54 29.08 4.17
C GLY A 716 -1.13 29.34 2.72
N LEU A 717 -1.68 28.55 1.79
CA LEU A 717 -1.54 28.67 0.34
C LEU A 717 -2.74 29.46 -0.19
N SER A 718 -2.75 30.77 0.06
CA SER A 718 -3.94 31.63 -0.16
C SER A 718 -4.41 31.65 -1.62
N GLU A 719 -3.50 31.64 -2.58
CA GLU A 719 -3.86 31.67 -4.00
C GLU A 719 -4.46 30.34 -4.47
N LEU A 720 -3.84 29.22 -4.10
CA LEU A 720 -4.40 27.88 -4.32
C LEU A 720 -5.78 27.72 -3.67
N ALA A 721 -5.94 28.18 -2.42
CA ALA A 721 -7.21 28.14 -1.71
C ALA A 721 -8.32 28.91 -2.44
N ARG A 722 -8.00 30.12 -2.91
CA ARG A 722 -8.92 30.97 -3.68
C ARG A 722 -9.36 30.28 -4.96
N ARG A 723 -8.41 29.79 -5.77
CA ARG A 723 -8.69 29.15 -7.06
C ARG A 723 -9.45 27.83 -6.91
N ALA A 724 -9.12 27.03 -5.90
CA ALA A 724 -9.84 25.80 -5.58
C ALA A 724 -11.29 26.10 -5.15
N GLY A 725 -11.50 27.11 -4.30
CA GLY A 725 -12.83 27.52 -3.83
C GLY A 725 -13.73 28.06 -4.96
N GLU A 726 -13.19 28.83 -5.90
CA GLU A 726 -13.91 29.33 -7.09
C GLU A 726 -14.43 28.22 -8.00
N SER A 727 -13.73 27.07 -8.02
CA SER A 727 -14.05 25.92 -8.87
C SER A 727 -14.83 24.83 -8.11
N ALA A 728 -14.89 24.92 -6.78
CA ALA A 728 -15.50 23.90 -5.93
C ALA A 728 -17.03 23.87 -6.08
N VAL A 729 -17.57 22.66 -6.19
CA VAL A 729 -19.01 22.40 -6.27
C VAL A 729 -19.46 21.75 -4.97
N GLY A 730 -20.56 22.26 -4.41
CA GLY A 730 -21.07 21.83 -3.11
C GLY A 730 -20.57 22.74 -2.00
N TRP A 731 -20.07 22.16 -0.92
CA TRP A 731 -19.76 22.93 0.27
C TRP A 731 -18.51 23.80 0.12
N GLN A 732 -18.48 24.93 0.83
CA GLN A 732 -17.40 25.89 0.83
C GLN A 732 -16.80 26.03 2.24
N PRO A 733 -15.50 25.72 2.43
CA PRO A 733 -14.84 25.88 3.71
C PRO A 733 -14.44 27.33 3.98
N ALA A 734 -14.66 27.77 5.21
CA ALA A 734 -14.03 28.94 5.77
C ALA A 734 -13.29 28.55 7.06
N LEU A 735 -11.95 28.57 7.01
CA LEU A 735 -11.11 28.42 8.19
C LEU A 735 -11.15 29.72 9.00
N THR A 736 -11.92 29.71 10.09
CA THR A 736 -12.17 30.91 10.91
C THR A 736 -11.17 31.07 12.04
N TYR A 737 -10.51 29.98 12.46
CA TYR A 737 -9.48 29.99 13.50
C TYR A 737 -8.38 28.98 13.14
N LYS A 738 -7.11 29.40 13.19
CA LYS A 738 -5.93 28.62 12.77
C LYS A 738 -4.77 28.72 13.77
N ARG A 739 -5.05 28.74 15.06
CA ARG A 739 -3.98 28.85 16.07
C ARG A 739 -3.66 27.51 16.72
N ARG A 740 -4.69 26.71 16.99
CA ARG A 740 -4.62 25.49 17.80
C ARG A 740 -5.74 24.51 17.43
N PRO A 741 -5.54 23.21 17.66
CA PRO A 741 -6.60 22.21 17.55
C PRO A 741 -7.82 22.60 18.38
N ALA A 742 -9.01 22.54 17.78
CA ALA A 742 -10.25 22.82 18.47
C ALA A 742 -10.83 21.52 19.04
N ALA A 743 -10.71 21.33 20.35
CA ALA A 743 -11.20 20.14 21.03
C ALA A 743 -12.73 20.09 21.09
N THR A 744 -13.39 21.24 21.28
CA THR A 744 -14.85 21.34 21.14
C THR A 744 -15.29 22.69 20.59
N VAL A 745 -16.40 22.69 19.85
CA VAL A 745 -17.03 23.90 19.30
C VAL A 745 -18.51 23.98 19.71
N TYR A 746 -18.99 25.19 19.97
CA TYR A 746 -20.39 25.50 20.24
C TYR A 746 -20.87 26.64 19.35
N CYS A 747 -21.95 26.42 18.62
CA CYS A 747 -22.64 27.47 17.89
C CYS A 747 -23.57 28.24 18.83
N LEU A 748 -23.46 29.56 18.86
CA LEU A 748 -24.24 30.41 19.76
C LEU A 748 -25.63 30.71 19.18
N PRO A 749 -26.70 30.78 20.02
CA PRO A 749 -28.06 31.07 19.55
C PRO A 749 -28.21 32.43 18.84
N GLN A 750 -27.41 33.42 19.22
CA GLN A 750 -27.38 34.74 18.59
C GLN A 750 -26.45 34.85 17.36
N GLY A 751 -25.81 33.74 16.95
CA GLY A 751 -24.74 33.73 15.96
C GLY A 751 -23.34 33.89 16.59
N GLY A 752 -22.34 33.29 15.95
CA GLY A 752 -20.97 33.18 16.45
C GLY A 752 -20.67 31.82 17.08
N GLU A 753 -19.45 31.65 17.57
CA GLU A 753 -18.96 30.38 18.11
C GLU A 753 -18.19 30.58 19.41
N LEU A 754 -18.23 29.53 20.23
CA LEU A 754 -17.34 29.35 21.36
C LEU A 754 -16.51 28.09 21.14
N VAL A 755 -15.21 28.19 21.37
CA VAL A 755 -14.25 27.13 21.10
C VAL A 755 -13.46 26.87 22.36
N VAL A 756 -13.20 25.60 22.62
CA VAL A 756 -12.24 25.17 23.63
C VAL A 756 -11.11 24.46 22.89
N ASP A 757 -9.89 24.96 23.03
CA ASP A 757 -8.71 24.30 22.48
C ASP A 757 -8.31 23.06 23.31
N ASP A 758 -7.37 22.29 22.80
CA ASP A 758 -6.81 21.10 23.44
C ASP A 758 -6.09 21.36 24.78
N GLU A 759 -5.62 22.60 25.00
CA GLU A 759 -5.05 23.08 26.26
C GLU A 759 -6.12 23.58 27.26
N GLY A 760 -7.38 23.69 26.84
CA GLY A 760 -8.50 24.17 27.66
C GLY A 760 -8.70 25.69 27.64
N HIS A 761 -8.08 26.43 26.72
CA HIS A 761 -8.39 27.85 26.55
C HIS A 761 -9.72 28.03 25.85
N ILE A 762 -10.44 29.05 26.30
CA ILE A 762 -11.80 29.33 25.83
C ILE A 762 -11.75 30.60 24.99
N LEU A 763 -12.25 30.49 23.77
CA LEU A 763 -12.25 31.56 22.78
C LEU A 763 -13.67 31.77 22.30
N SER A 764 -14.07 33.03 22.13
CA SER A 764 -15.37 33.39 21.58
C SER A 764 -15.21 34.28 20.36
N ARG A 765 -16.09 34.05 19.38
CA ARG A 765 -16.28 34.93 18.24
C ARG A 765 -17.70 35.50 18.30
N PRO A 766 -17.88 36.78 18.64
CA PRO A 766 -19.19 37.40 18.73
C PRO A 766 -19.73 37.74 17.32
N GLY A 767 -20.95 37.27 16.99
CA GLY A 767 -21.75 37.86 15.92
C GLY A 767 -21.86 37.08 14.59
N PRO A 768 -22.59 37.66 13.59
CA PRO A 768 -22.82 37.03 12.29
C PRO A 768 -21.54 36.96 11.44
N ALA A 769 -21.58 36.17 10.37
CA ALA A 769 -20.45 35.61 9.60
C ALA A 769 -19.29 36.55 9.15
N GLY A 770 -19.41 37.88 9.30
CA GLY A 770 -18.40 38.87 8.91
C GLY A 770 -17.47 39.40 10.02
N ASP A 771 -17.75 39.12 11.31
CA ASP A 771 -16.79 39.41 12.38
C ASP A 771 -15.85 38.20 12.54
N HIS A 772 -14.56 38.42 12.32
CA HIS A 772 -13.49 37.41 12.43
C HIS A 772 -12.62 37.62 13.69
N SER A 773 -13.01 38.53 14.58
CA SER A 773 -12.27 38.82 15.79
C SER A 773 -12.54 37.75 16.86
N TRP A 774 -11.47 37.09 17.30
CA TRP A 774 -11.52 36.11 18.38
C TRP A 774 -11.11 36.78 19.69
N HIS A 775 -11.92 36.59 20.73
CA HIS A 775 -11.64 37.08 22.06
C HIS A 775 -11.39 35.90 23.00
N THR A 776 -10.34 36.00 23.80
CA THR A 776 -10.13 35.06 24.90
C THR A 776 -11.14 35.33 25.99
N VAL A 777 -11.89 34.30 26.37
CA VAL A 777 -12.81 34.36 27.50
C VAL A 777 -11.98 34.16 28.76
N GLU A 778 -12.00 35.15 29.65
CA GLU A 778 -11.28 35.07 30.92
C GLU A 778 -11.83 33.91 31.78
N THR A 779 -10.96 32.96 32.10
CA THR A 779 -11.29 31.83 32.98
C THR A 779 -10.83 32.10 34.41
N PRO A 780 -11.73 32.05 35.40
CA PRO A 780 -11.37 32.20 36.79
C PRO A 780 -10.94 30.84 37.34
N LEU A 781 -9.62 30.58 37.35
CA LEU A 781 -8.85 29.75 38.31
C LEU A 781 -7.67 29.04 37.61
N ARG A 782 -6.46 29.21 38.17
CA ARG A 782 -5.20 28.55 37.75
C ARG A 782 -4.99 27.14 38.33
N THR A 783 -6.01 26.49 38.91
CA THR A 783 -5.77 25.31 39.79
C THR A 783 -6.33 23.96 39.32
N GLY A 784 -7.16 23.90 38.27
CA GLY A 784 -7.75 22.63 37.80
C GLY A 784 -7.81 22.51 36.29
N ARG A 785 -7.43 21.34 35.74
CA ARG A 785 -7.54 21.05 34.30
C ARG A 785 -9.02 20.93 33.92
N LEU A 786 -9.44 21.64 32.88
CA LEU A 786 -10.78 21.50 32.31
C LEU A 786 -10.94 20.11 31.68
N THR A 787 -12.05 19.45 31.97
CA THR A 787 -12.31 18.08 31.53
C THR A 787 -13.61 17.91 30.76
N THR A 788 -14.55 18.84 30.91
CA THR A 788 -15.79 18.85 30.16
C THR A 788 -16.33 20.28 30.09
N THR A 789 -16.96 20.62 28.98
CA THR A 789 -17.63 21.90 28.74
C THR A 789 -18.96 21.65 28.10
N SER A 790 -19.90 22.58 28.25
CA SER A 790 -21.22 22.48 27.61
C SER A 790 -21.87 23.85 27.52
N LEU A 791 -22.62 24.11 26.45
CA LEU A 791 -23.45 25.31 26.34
C LEU A 791 -24.79 25.07 27.07
N ILE A 792 -25.14 25.98 27.98
CA ILE A 792 -26.38 25.94 28.77
C ILE A 792 -27.09 27.30 28.76
N ASP A 793 -28.35 27.33 29.20
CA ASP A 793 -29.14 28.54 29.44
C ASP A 793 -29.28 28.81 30.94
N ALA A 794 -28.73 29.94 31.38
CA ALA A 794 -28.75 30.45 32.76
C ALA A 794 -29.25 31.91 32.81
N SER A 795 -30.49 32.12 32.30
CA SER A 795 -31.06 33.45 32.01
C SER A 795 -30.33 34.13 30.85
N GLY A 796 -30.04 33.35 29.82
CA GLY A 796 -29.19 33.68 28.69
C GLY A 796 -28.12 32.61 28.45
N PRO A 797 -27.53 32.56 27.24
CA PRO A 797 -26.47 31.61 26.90
C PRO A 797 -25.29 31.72 27.87
N ALA A 798 -24.87 30.58 28.40
CA ALA A 798 -23.81 30.47 29.37
C ALA A 798 -22.97 29.22 29.12
N LEU A 799 -21.66 29.35 29.35
CA LEU A 799 -20.73 28.23 29.28
C LEU A 799 -20.66 27.54 30.64
N PHE A 800 -20.97 26.25 30.66
CA PHE A 800 -20.58 25.38 31.75
C PHE A 800 -19.16 24.87 31.52
N ALA A 801 -18.35 24.87 32.58
CA ALA A 801 -17.01 24.31 32.57
C ALA A 801 -16.78 23.47 33.84
N GLY A 802 -16.41 22.21 33.64
CA GLY A 802 -16.13 21.24 34.69
C GLY A 802 -14.65 20.87 34.75
N GLN A 803 -14.15 20.61 35.96
CA GLN A 803 -12.74 20.38 36.24
C GLN A 803 -12.46 18.96 36.74
N SER A 804 -11.18 18.57 36.69
CA SER A 804 -10.69 17.27 37.14
C SER A 804 -10.86 17.01 38.64
N ASP A 805 -11.01 18.05 39.46
CA ASP A 805 -11.17 17.98 40.91
C ASP A 805 -12.64 17.98 41.38
N GLY A 806 -13.59 17.97 40.44
CA GLY A 806 -15.02 17.98 40.73
C GLY A 806 -15.63 19.37 40.91
N GLN A 807 -14.84 20.44 40.76
CA GLN A 807 -15.36 21.80 40.72
C GLN A 807 -15.97 22.13 39.35
N ALA A 808 -16.98 22.99 39.34
CA ALA A 808 -17.59 23.49 38.13
C ALA A 808 -18.08 24.92 38.30
N TRP A 809 -18.12 25.62 37.18
CA TRP A 809 -18.62 26.98 37.10
C TRP A 809 -19.43 27.24 35.84
N VAL A 810 -20.23 28.29 35.91
CA VAL A 810 -21.02 28.80 34.79
C VAL A 810 -20.63 30.24 34.54
N GLN A 811 -20.35 30.59 33.29
CA GLN A 811 -20.10 31.96 32.87
C GLN A 811 -21.15 32.38 31.86
N ARG A 812 -21.92 33.42 32.20
CA ARG A 812 -22.89 33.99 31.25
C ARG A 812 -22.14 34.75 30.16
N LEU A 813 -22.50 34.48 28.90
CA LEU A 813 -21.78 35.03 27.76
C LEU A 813 -22.09 36.51 27.50
N SER A 814 -23.23 37.03 27.96
CA SER A 814 -23.64 38.41 27.71
C SER A 814 -22.91 39.46 28.56
N ASP A 815 -22.56 39.13 29.80
CA ASP A 815 -21.93 40.02 30.77
C ASP A 815 -20.59 39.49 31.29
N GLY A 816 -20.15 38.31 30.82
CA GLY A 816 -18.96 37.62 31.29
C GLY A 816 -19.06 37.16 32.75
N LYS A 817 -20.23 37.26 33.39
CA LYS A 817 -20.38 37.02 34.81
C LYS A 817 -20.20 35.55 35.13
N HIS A 818 -19.13 35.28 35.86
CA HIS A 818 -18.81 33.97 36.38
C HIS A 818 -19.56 33.69 37.70
N THR A 819 -20.13 32.48 37.81
CA THR A 819 -20.81 31.99 39.00
C THR A 819 -20.41 30.54 39.29
N PRO A 820 -19.83 30.22 40.46
CA PRO A 820 -19.54 28.83 40.84
C PRO A 820 -20.83 28.05 41.07
N ILE A 821 -20.83 26.76 40.72
CA ILE A 821 -21.99 25.89 40.95
C ILE A 821 -22.03 25.45 42.41
N ARG A 822 -22.86 26.13 43.20
CA ARG A 822 -23.04 25.83 44.63
C ARG A 822 -23.72 24.47 44.85
N GLY A 823 -23.21 23.72 45.83
CA GLY A 823 -23.77 22.44 46.25
C GLY A 823 -23.46 21.25 45.33
N LEU A 824 -22.46 21.37 44.45
CA LEU A 824 -21.94 20.24 43.68
C LEU A 824 -21.04 19.38 44.56
N ALA A 825 -21.42 18.12 44.77
CA ALA A 825 -20.78 17.22 45.74
C ALA A 825 -20.28 15.90 45.12
N LEU A 826 -19.72 15.97 43.91
CA LEU A 826 -19.23 14.78 43.20
C LEU A 826 -17.79 14.37 43.58
N GLY A 827 -16.92 15.33 43.92
CA GLY A 827 -15.55 15.06 44.39
C GLY A 827 -14.66 14.27 43.41
N CYS A 828 -15.02 14.18 42.13
CA CYS A 828 -14.33 13.40 41.10
C CYS A 828 -14.28 14.17 39.77
N ARG A 829 -13.49 13.67 38.80
CA ARG A 829 -13.36 14.28 37.48
C ARG A 829 -14.72 14.40 36.79
N LEU A 830 -15.10 15.61 36.38
CA LEU A 830 -16.33 15.85 35.64
C LEU A 830 -16.19 15.43 34.18
N VAL A 831 -17.24 14.81 33.62
CA VAL A 831 -17.23 14.22 32.27
C VAL A 831 -18.33 14.74 31.36
N SER A 832 -19.49 15.15 31.91
CA SER A 832 -20.58 15.71 31.10
C SER A 832 -21.42 16.70 31.89
N CYS A 833 -21.95 17.70 31.19
CA CYS A 833 -23.05 18.52 31.65
C CYS A 833 -24.11 18.61 30.55
N VAL A 834 -25.35 18.26 30.88
CA VAL A 834 -26.43 18.23 29.88
C VAL A 834 -27.66 18.91 30.44
N GLN A 835 -28.18 19.89 29.70
CA GLN A 835 -29.40 20.59 30.06
C GLN A 835 -30.59 19.99 29.32
N SER A 836 -31.67 19.75 30.04
CA SER A 836 -32.98 19.44 29.45
C SER A 836 -34.03 20.44 29.94
N GLU A 837 -35.24 20.30 29.44
CA GLU A 837 -36.37 21.15 29.84
C GLU A 837 -36.71 21.04 31.34
N ALA A 838 -36.42 19.90 31.98
CA ALA A 838 -36.70 19.65 33.40
C ALA A 838 -35.58 20.09 34.35
N GLY A 839 -34.35 20.29 33.87
CA GLY A 839 -33.22 20.60 34.75
C GLY A 839 -31.85 20.42 34.10
N LEU A 840 -30.82 20.45 34.95
CA LEU A 840 -29.42 20.33 34.58
C LEU A 840 -28.82 19.06 35.21
N LEU A 841 -28.23 18.20 34.39
CA LEU A 841 -27.45 17.05 34.80
C LEU A 841 -25.97 17.42 34.86
N VAL A 842 -25.29 17.09 35.96
CA VAL A 842 -23.82 17.16 36.05
C VAL A 842 -23.30 15.78 36.40
N ALA A 843 -22.42 15.22 35.59
CA ALA A 843 -21.85 13.89 35.78
C ALA A 843 -20.33 13.95 35.91
N GLY A 844 -19.81 13.15 36.83
CA GLY A 844 -18.39 12.85 37.00
C GLY A 844 -18.13 11.35 36.89
N THR A 845 -16.86 10.97 36.94
CA THR A 845 -16.42 9.59 36.71
C THR A 845 -17.03 8.58 37.69
N GLU A 846 -17.41 9.01 38.90
CA GLU A 846 -17.90 8.13 39.98
C GLU A 846 -19.38 8.34 40.34
N GLY A 847 -20.07 9.28 39.68
CA GLY A 847 -21.48 9.57 39.97
C GLY A 847 -22.01 10.80 39.25
N TRP A 848 -23.29 11.09 39.46
CA TRP A 848 -23.95 12.26 38.87
C TRP A 848 -24.89 12.93 39.85
N GLN A 849 -25.24 14.19 39.57
CA GLN A 849 -26.17 14.99 40.37
C GLN A 849 -27.15 15.73 39.46
N TRP A 850 -28.43 15.64 39.80
CA TRP A 850 -29.52 16.33 39.10
C TRP A 850 -29.87 17.67 39.75
N ARG A 851 -30.15 18.68 38.94
CA ARG A 851 -30.56 20.02 39.39
C ARG A 851 -31.86 20.44 38.70
N PRO A 852 -33.02 20.35 39.37
CA PRO A 852 -34.30 20.70 38.75
C PRO A 852 -34.38 22.18 38.40
N LYS A 853 -34.98 22.49 37.25
CA LYS A 853 -35.20 23.88 36.80
C LYS A 853 -36.15 24.60 37.77
N GLY A 854 -35.79 25.82 38.20
CA GLY A 854 -36.63 26.65 39.08
C GLY A 854 -36.75 26.19 40.54
N SER A 855 -35.97 25.20 40.97
CA SER A 855 -36.03 24.68 42.34
C SER A 855 -35.44 25.65 43.38
N THR A 856 -36.17 25.85 44.48
CA THR A 856 -35.69 26.51 45.71
C THR A 856 -35.16 25.53 46.76
N THR A 857 -35.37 24.21 46.58
CA THR A 857 -35.02 23.16 47.54
C THR A 857 -33.57 22.66 47.41
N GLY A 858 -32.80 23.20 46.46
CA GLY A 858 -31.40 22.84 46.23
C GLY A 858 -31.22 21.69 45.22
N PRO A 859 -29.97 21.25 44.99
CA PRO A 859 -29.69 20.13 44.09
C PRO A 859 -30.21 18.80 44.64
N GLY A 860 -30.51 17.85 43.75
CA GLY A 860 -30.88 16.49 44.12
C GLY A 860 -29.73 15.72 44.79
N PRO A 861 -30.02 14.51 45.32
CA PRO A 861 -28.99 13.66 45.91
C PRO A 861 -27.92 13.30 44.89
N VAL A 862 -26.68 13.12 45.36
CA VAL A 862 -25.61 12.57 44.54
C VAL A 862 -25.87 11.08 44.36
N VAL A 863 -25.90 10.64 43.11
CA VAL A 863 -26.07 9.24 42.75
C VAL A 863 -24.69 8.68 42.42
N SER A 864 -24.03 8.12 43.44
CA SER A 864 -22.77 7.40 43.31
C SER A 864 -23.01 5.90 43.54
N ARG A 865 -22.57 5.03 42.63
CA ARG A 865 -22.45 3.59 42.94
C ARG A 865 -21.00 3.19 42.84
N GLY A 866 -20.45 2.67 43.93
CA GLY A 866 -19.10 2.11 43.94
C GLY A 866 -18.99 1.05 42.84
N ARG A 867 -18.03 1.27 41.91
CA ARG A 867 -17.73 0.51 40.67
C ARG A 867 -18.27 1.07 39.33
N LEU A 868 -19.03 2.17 39.31
CA LEU A 868 -19.32 2.86 38.04
C LEU A 868 -18.14 3.76 37.64
N ARG A 869 -17.63 3.59 36.42
CA ARG A 869 -16.71 4.53 35.77
C ARG A 869 -17.43 5.17 34.58
N ILE A 870 -18.08 6.29 34.84
CA ILE A 870 -18.85 7.01 33.82
C ILE A 870 -17.88 7.70 32.87
N GLY A 871 -17.99 7.37 31.57
CA GLY A 871 -17.24 8.03 30.51
C GLY A 871 -17.97 9.26 29.94
N GLY A 872 -19.31 9.26 30.01
CA GLY A 872 -20.18 10.36 29.59
C GLY A 872 -21.63 10.10 30.01
N ALA A 873 -22.48 11.13 30.00
CA ALA A 873 -23.88 11.02 30.37
C ALA A 873 -24.79 11.93 29.56
N ALA A 874 -26.02 11.47 29.31
CA ALA A 874 -27.07 12.19 28.59
C ALA A 874 -28.38 12.20 29.42
N THR A 875 -29.27 13.14 29.12
CA THR A 875 -30.59 13.24 29.77
C THR A 875 -31.65 13.66 28.77
N ALA A 876 -32.87 13.14 28.94
CA ALA A 876 -34.07 13.62 28.26
C ALA A 876 -35.27 13.49 29.18
N VAL A 877 -36.38 14.14 28.79
CA VAL A 877 -37.67 13.99 29.46
C VAL A 877 -38.55 13.08 28.61
N ARG A 878 -39.05 12.02 29.23
CA ARG A 878 -39.98 11.07 28.60
C ARG A 878 -41.22 10.94 29.46
N ASP A 879 -42.39 11.15 28.87
CA ASP A 879 -43.69 11.11 29.57
C ASP A 879 -43.72 11.99 30.84
N GLY A 880 -43.07 13.16 30.79
CA GLY A 880 -42.95 14.09 31.91
C GLY A 880 -41.96 13.66 33.00
N VAL A 881 -41.22 12.56 32.80
CA VAL A 881 -40.22 12.04 33.74
C VAL A 881 -38.81 12.30 33.19
N PRO A 882 -37.95 13.05 33.90
CA PRO A 882 -36.55 13.21 33.52
C PRO A 882 -35.77 11.91 33.77
N LEU A 883 -35.11 11.43 32.72
CA LEU A 883 -34.27 10.25 32.70
C LEU A 883 -32.80 10.63 32.51
N VAL A 884 -31.91 9.81 33.08
CA VAL A 884 -30.46 9.96 32.99
C VAL A 884 -29.88 8.66 32.44
N ALA A 885 -29.11 8.74 31.37
CA ALA A 885 -28.32 7.65 30.83
C ALA A 885 -26.83 7.96 31.02
N ALA A 886 -26.05 7.01 31.51
CA ALA A 886 -24.60 7.15 31.63
C ALA A 886 -23.91 5.96 30.97
N ARG A 887 -22.92 6.25 30.13
CA ARG A 887 -22.09 5.21 29.49
C ARG A 887 -20.88 4.87 30.37
N THR A 888 -20.51 3.60 30.36
CA THR A 888 -19.14 3.16 30.67
C THR A 888 -18.43 2.83 29.35
N ALA A 889 -17.34 2.06 29.39
CA ALA A 889 -16.68 1.59 28.18
C ALA A 889 -17.53 0.59 27.38
N ARG A 890 -18.48 -0.13 28.00
CA ARG A 890 -19.20 -1.25 27.36
C ARG A 890 -20.72 -1.20 27.53
N ASP A 891 -21.21 -0.47 28.52
CA ASP A 891 -22.63 -0.48 28.86
C ASP A 891 -23.19 0.92 29.01
N VAL A 892 -24.53 0.97 29.00
CA VAL A 892 -25.32 2.13 29.37
C VAL A 892 -26.17 1.77 30.57
N THR A 893 -26.12 2.63 31.59
CA THR A 893 -26.97 2.53 32.76
C THR A 893 -27.98 3.67 32.77
N VAL A 894 -29.23 3.38 33.11
CA VAL A 894 -30.36 4.32 33.07
C VAL A 894 -30.98 4.48 34.45
N TRP A 895 -31.29 5.73 34.80
CA TRP A 895 -31.97 6.12 36.03
C TRP A 895 -33.09 7.13 35.74
N ARG A 896 -33.99 7.27 36.71
CA ARG A 896 -34.74 8.53 36.87
C ARG A 896 -33.86 9.58 37.53
N ALA A 897 -34.14 10.85 37.27
CA ALA A 897 -33.38 11.95 37.84
C ALA A 897 -33.44 12.07 39.38
N ASP A 898 -34.39 11.40 40.03
CA ASP A 898 -34.47 11.26 41.49
C ASP A 898 -33.45 10.25 42.06
N GLY A 899 -32.69 9.58 41.19
CA GLY A 899 -31.67 8.58 41.53
C GLY A 899 -32.17 7.15 41.55
N ARG A 900 -33.46 6.91 41.27
CA ARG A 900 -34.00 5.55 41.13
C ARG A 900 -33.39 4.89 39.89
N PHE A 901 -32.62 3.84 40.13
CA PHE A 901 -32.12 2.97 39.06
C PHE A 901 -33.26 2.29 38.32
N LEU A 902 -33.16 2.30 37.00
CA LEU A 902 -34.10 1.62 36.12
C LEU A 902 -33.48 0.33 35.58
N ARG A 903 -32.37 0.44 34.83
CA ARG A 903 -31.71 -0.72 34.22
C ARG A 903 -30.28 -0.44 33.77
N ARG A 904 -29.58 -1.51 33.36
CA ARG A 904 -28.29 -1.48 32.64
C ARG A 904 -28.41 -2.42 31.45
N PHE A 905 -27.82 -2.06 30.32
CA PHE A 905 -27.76 -2.87 29.11
C PHE A 905 -26.45 -2.59 28.35
N GLU A 906 -26.05 -3.53 27.50
CA GLU A 906 -24.90 -3.40 26.60
C GLU A 906 -25.44 -3.08 25.19
N PRO A 907 -25.10 -1.92 24.62
CA PRO A 907 -25.39 -1.62 23.22
C PRO A 907 -24.69 -2.61 22.26
N PRO A 908 -25.15 -2.78 21.01
CA PRO A 908 -24.59 -3.78 20.07
C PRO A 908 -23.13 -3.57 19.62
N GLN A 909 -22.49 -2.46 19.98
CA GLN A 909 -21.14 -2.12 19.53
C GLN A 909 -20.04 -3.02 20.10
N GLU A 910 -19.09 -3.41 19.24
CA GLU A 910 -18.01 -4.35 19.57
C GLU A 910 -16.78 -3.69 20.21
N LEU A 911 -16.58 -2.39 19.96
CA LEU A 911 -15.52 -1.61 20.60
C LEU A 911 -16.08 -0.70 21.70
N ALA A 912 -15.17 -0.07 22.45
CA ALA A 912 -15.56 0.73 23.60
C ALA A 912 -16.40 1.95 23.18
N LEU A 913 -17.43 2.26 23.98
CA LEU A 913 -18.29 3.42 23.76
C LEU A 913 -17.51 4.72 24.01
N THR A 914 -17.41 5.55 22.97
CA THR A 914 -16.66 6.80 22.97
C THR A 914 -17.54 7.99 23.32
N ASP A 915 -18.82 7.98 22.95
CA ASP A 915 -19.75 9.07 23.28
C ASP A 915 -21.22 8.63 23.45
N ILE A 916 -22.03 9.49 24.09
CA ILE A 916 -23.46 9.27 24.34
C ILE A 916 -24.29 10.56 24.22
N ALA A 917 -25.43 10.46 23.51
CA ALA A 917 -26.46 11.49 23.48
C ALA A 917 -27.84 10.87 23.70
N ALA A 918 -28.89 11.67 23.91
CA ALA A 918 -30.25 11.15 24.08
C ALA A 918 -31.32 12.17 23.71
N ASP A 919 -32.50 11.67 23.36
CA ASP A 919 -33.73 12.45 23.16
C ASP A 919 -34.92 11.78 23.86
N SER A 920 -36.15 12.24 23.61
CA SER A 920 -37.35 11.66 24.23
C SER A 920 -37.61 10.21 23.79
N GLU A 921 -37.14 9.80 22.61
CA GLU A 921 -37.40 8.49 22.00
C GLU A 921 -36.38 7.45 22.49
N GLY A 922 -35.10 7.81 22.58
CA GLY A 922 -34.06 6.88 23.02
C GLY A 922 -32.68 7.50 23.27
N ILE A 923 -31.69 6.60 23.28
CA ILE A 923 -30.30 6.86 23.60
C ILE A 923 -29.46 6.59 22.36
N TYR A 924 -28.52 7.49 22.05
CA TYR A 924 -27.58 7.36 20.95
C TYR A 924 -26.19 7.09 21.50
N THR A 925 -25.52 6.08 20.96
CA THR A 925 -24.17 5.69 21.39
C THR A 925 -23.22 5.63 20.21
N GLY A 926 -22.02 6.17 20.39
CA GLY A 926 -20.93 6.12 19.43
C GLY A 926 -19.79 5.27 20.00
N ALA A 927 -19.09 4.54 19.13
CA ALA A 927 -18.04 3.62 19.56
C ALA A 927 -16.72 3.78 18.78
N GLY A 928 -15.68 3.11 19.28
CA GLY A 928 -14.35 3.11 18.70
C GLY A 928 -14.24 2.45 17.32
N ASP A 929 -15.24 1.65 16.93
CA ASP A 929 -15.37 1.04 15.60
C ASP A 929 -16.04 1.98 14.58
N GLY A 930 -16.37 3.22 14.99
CA GLY A 930 -17.03 4.22 14.15
C GLY A 930 -18.54 4.04 14.05
N SER A 931 -19.13 3.03 14.68
CA SER A 931 -20.57 2.79 14.60
C SER A 931 -21.37 3.71 15.53
N VAL A 932 -22.54 4.12 15.05
CA VAL A 932 -23.52 4.91 15.79
C VAL A 932 -24.84 4.16 15.85
N TRP A 933 -25.31 3.90 17.06
CA TRP A 933 -26.52 3.14 17.32
C TRP A 933 -27.54 3.93 18.13
N TRP A 934 -28.81 3.69 17.84
CA TRP A 934 -29.93 4.09 18.67
C TRP A 934 -30.37 2.91 19.54
N THR A 935 -30.76 3.18 20.78
CA THR A 935 -31.33 2.19 21.69
C THR A 935 -32.49 2.79 22.50
N SER A 936 -33.56 2.01 22.61
CA SER A 936 -34.43 1.89 23.78
C SER A 936 -34.05 2.61 25.08
N TRP A 937 -34.79 3.60 25.59
CA TRP A 937 -34.64 4.01 27.01
C TRP A 937 -34.81 2.83 27.97
N ASP A 938 -35.77 1.97 27.65
CA ASP A 938 -35.75 0.61 28.11
C ASP A 938 -34.92 -0.16 27.06
N GLY A 939 -33.67 -0.58 27.28
CA GLY A 939 -32.88 -1.24 26.21
C GLY A 939 -33.43 -2.59 25.75
N THR A 940 -34.51 -2.60 24.97
CA THR A 940 -35.14 -3.79 24.34
C THR A 940 -35.19 -3.68 22.83
N ALA A 941 -35.12 -2.47 22.28
CA ALA A 941 -35.00 -2.22 20.86
C ALA A 941 -33.73 -1.42 20.59
N ASP A 942 -33.01 -1.80 19.55
CA ASP A 942 -31.87 -1.07 19.01
C ASP A 942 -32.02 -0.91 17.50
N GLY A 943 -31.19 -0.04 16.95
CA GLY A 943 -31.14 0.21 15.51
C GLY A 943 -29.84 0.87 15.12
N TRP A 944 -29.21 0.32 14.10
CA TRP A 944 -28.06 0.96 13.47
C TRP A 944 -28.49 2.25 12.77
N LEU A 945 -27.74 3.34 12.99
CA LEU A 945 -28.02 4.64 12.37
C LEU A 945 -27.04 4.98 11.26
N THR A 946 -25.74 4.95 11.58
CA THR A 946 -24.68 5.28 10.64
C THR A 946 -23.34 4.73 11.11
N GLY A 947 -22.32 4.78 10.23
CA GLY A 947 -20.95 4.39 10.54
C GLY A 947 -19.95 5.41 10.01
N HIS A 948 -18.84 5.57 10.71
CA HIS A 948 -17.70 6.44 10.38
C HIS A 948 -16.48 5.60 10.02
N THR A 949 -15.56 6.15 9.22
CA THR A 949 -14.30 5.49 8.84
C THR A 949 -13.33 5.30 10.01
N GLY A 950 -13.53 6.05 11.10
CA GLY A 950 -12.77 5.91 12.35
C GLY A 950 -13.63 6.14 13.60
N PRO A 951 -13.02 6.15 14.79
CA PRO A 951 -13.74 6.28 16.06
C PRO A 951 -14.67 7.49 16.11
N VAL A 952 -15.88 7.31 16.65
CA VAL A 952 -16.82 8.43 16.87
C VAL A 952 -16.23 9.37 17.92
N ALA A 953 -16.06 10.64 17.55
CA ALA A 953 -15.52 11.70 18.39
C ALA A 953 -16.60 12.37 19.25
N GLU A 954 -17.75 12.71 18.66
CA GLU A 954 -18.84 13.43 19.34
C GLU A 954 -20.20 13.13 18.71
N LEU A 955 -21.25 13.13 19.54
CA LEU A 955 -22.66 13.04 19.18
C LEU A 955 -23.44 14.23 19.75
N ARG A 956 -24.21 14.93 18.91
CA ARG A 956 -25.13 16.00 19.36
C ARG A 956 -26.50 15.88 18.71
N VAL A 957 -27.55 15.99 19.53
CA VAL A 957 -28.94 15.98 19.06
C VAL A 957 -29.44 17.41 18.91
N HIS A 958 -29.80 17.79 17.68
CA HIS A 958 -30.40 19.06 17.32
C HIS A 958 -31.82 18.84 16.80
N GLY A 959 -32.80 18.87 17.72
CA GLY A 959 -34.20 18.64 17.37
C GLY A 959 -34.41 17.23 16.80
N ARG A 960 -34.58 17.12 15.48
CA ARG A 960 -34.79 15.85 14.75
C ARG A 960 -33.56 15.37 13.96
N VAL A 961 -32.40 15.94 14.22
CA VAL A 961 -31.15 15.58 13.53
C VAL A 961 -30.10 15.21 14.58
N LEU A 962 -29.42 14.09 14.35
CA LEU A 962 -28.21 13.71 15.07
C LEU A 962 -27.00 14.15 14.25
N VAL A 963 -26.18 15.02 14.82
CA VAL A 963 -24.85 15.37 14.33
C VAL A 963 -23.88 14.37 14.94
N SER A 964 -23.13 13.67 14.08
CA SER A 964 -22.08 12.75 14.52
C SER A 964 -20.78 13.07 13.79
N ALA A 965 -19.68 13.12 14.54
CA ALA A 965 -18.35 13.38 14.00
C ALA A 965 -17.42 12.19 14.25
N GLY A 966 -16.64 11.81 13.25
CA GLY A 966 -15.60 10.78 13.31
C GLY A 966 -14.21 11.38 13.31
N ARG A 967 -13.28 10.76 14.03
CA ARG A 967 -11.89 11.23 14.15
C ARG A 967 -11.13 11.26 12.83
N SER A 968 -11.61 10.60 11.78
CA SER A 968 -10.95 10.53 10.47
C SER A 968 -11.44 11.57 9.46
N GLY A 969 -12.31 12.51 9.85
CA GLY A 969 -12.79 13.58 8.96
C GLY A 969 -14.29 13.58 8.67
N ASP A 970 -14.94 12.46 8.95
CA ASP A 970 -16.36 12.27 8.66
C ASP A 970 -17.28 13.09 9.58
N ILE A 971 -18.21 13.82 9.00
CA ILE A 971 -19.34 14.41 9.70
C ILE A 971 -20.62 13.93 9.03
N LYS A 972 -21.55 13.43 9.84
CA LYS A 972 -22.85 12.93 9.38
C LYS A 972 -24.00 13.60 10.10
N LEU A 973 -24.96 14.09 9.31
CA LEU A 973 -26.23 14.61 9.79
C LEU A 973 -27.31 13.57 9.52
N THR A 974 -27.70 12.84 10.56
CA THR A 974 -28.63 11.72 10.47
C THR A 974 -30.03 12.17 10.91
N PRO A 975 -31.03 12.13 10.02
CA PRO A 975 -32.43 12.38 10.40
C PRO A 975 -32.93 11.33 11.38
N LEU A 976 -33.58 11.77 12.46
CA LEU A 976 -34.10 10.89 13.52
C LEU A 976 -35.55 10.43 13.29
N THR A 977 -36.20 10.90 12.22
CA THR A 977 -37.54 10.47 11.82
C THR A 977 -37.52 9.19 10.98
N ARG A 978 -38.31 8.18 11.34
CA ARG A 978 -38.48 6.94 10.56
C ARG A 978 -38.93 7.25 9.12
N GLY A 979 -38.20 6.73 8.14
CA GLY A 979 -38.47 6.91 6.70
C GLY A 979 -37.92 8.20 6.09
N ALA A 980 -37.19 9.03 6.85
CA ALA A 980 -36.40 10.13 6.30
C ALA A 980 -35.20 9.57 5.52
N GLY A 981 -34.76 10.28 4.47
CA GLY A 981 -33.71 9.84 3.55
C GLY A 981 -32.36 9.56 4.20
N SER A 982 -31.38 9.16 3.38
CA SER A 982 -30.02 8.84 3.81
C SER A 982 -29.37 10.01 4.59
N PRO A 983 -28.49 9.73 5.58
CA PRO A 983 -27.72 10.77 6.25
C PRO A 983 -26.98 11.66 5.24
N PHE A 984 -26.92 12.96 5.50
CA PHE A 984 -25.97 13.82 4.79
C PHE A 984 -24.57 13.52 5.35
N HIS A 985 -23.62 13.24 4.47
CA HIS A 985 -22.25 12.90 4.82
C HIS A 985 -21.29 13.89 4.16
N LEU A 986 -20.27 14.24 4.91
CA LEU A 986 -19.18 15.11 4.51
C LEU A 986 -17.88 14.57 5.08
N ASP A 987 -16.83 14.49 4.25
CA ASP A 987 -15.46 14.27 4.69
C ASP A 987 -14.62 15.55 4.50
N LEU A 988 -14.09 16.09 5.59
CA LEU A 988 -13.24 17.28 5.57
C LEU A 988 -11.78 17.01 5.16
N GLY A 989 -11.32 15.76 5.18
CA GLY A 989 -9.90 15.41 5.00
C GLY A 989 -8.99 15.86 6.15
N LEU A 990 -9.56 16.12 7.34
CA LEU A 990 -8.88 16.53 8.56
C LEU A 990 -9.55 15.88 9.76
N ASP A 991 -8.79 15.50 10.79
CA ASP A 991 -9.37 14.98 12.02
C ASP A 991 -10.42 15.92 12.62
N VAL A 992 -11.65 15.43 12.80
CA VAL A 992 -12.74 16.17 13.45
C VAL A 992 -12.86 15.73 14.89
N CYS A 993 -12.70 16.68 15.80
CA CYS A 993 -12.85 16.47 17.24
C CYS A 993 -14.27 16.76 17.73
N SER A 994 -14.95 17.71 17.08
CA SER A 994 -16.27 18.19 17.49
C SER A 994 -17.00 18.81 16.31
N ALA A 995 -18.32 18.72 16.29
CA ALA A 995 -19.14 19.35 15.26
C ALA A 995 -20.46 19.87 15.84
N ASP A 996 -20.87 21.05 15.39
CA ASP A 996 -22.11 21.71 15.82
C ASP A 996 -22.81 22.40 14.64
N VAL A 997 -24.11 22.63 14.75
CA VAL A 997 -24.94 23.26 13.73
C VAL A 997 -25.48 24.57 14.27
N ASP A 998 -25.25 25.65 13.52
CA ASP A 998 -25.74 26.97 13.91
C ASP A 998 -27.26 27.12 13.70
N PRO A 999 -27.88 28.19 14.25
CA PRO A 999 -29.32 28.43 14.10
C PRO A 999 -29.81 28.57 12.65
N HIS A 1000 -28.90 28.78 11.69
CA HIS A 1000 -29.19 28.89 10.26
C HIS A 1000 -28.95 27.58 9.51
N GLY A 1001 -28.54 26.51 10.20
CA GLY A 1001 -28.27 25.20 9.62
C GLY A 1001 -26.87 25.08 9.00
N GLN A 1002 -25.95 26.00 9.26
CA GLN A 1002 -24.56 25.88 8.83
C GLN A 1002 -23.77 25.02 9.80
N LEU A 1003 -22.94 24.15 9.25
CA LEU A 1003 -22.11 23.23 10.03
C LEU A 1003 -20.80 23.92 10.42
N VAL A 1004 -20.40 23.74 11.68
CA VAL A 1004 -19.12 24.21 12.21
C VAL A 1004 -18.40 23.01 12.83
N ALA A 1005 -17.16 22.79 12.39
CA ALA A 1005 -16.32 21.70 12.86
C ALA A 1005 -15.10 22.24 13.62
N GLY A 1006 -14.85 21.66 14.79
CA GLY A 1006 -13.57 21.74 15.47
C GLY A 1006 -12.65 20.62 14.98
N THR A 1007 -11.54 21.00 14.37
CA THR A 1007 -10.58 20.09 13.74
C THR A 1007 -9.19 20.19 14.38
N SER A 1008 -8.29 19.28 14.00
CA SER A 1008 -6.86 19.36 14.33
C SER A 1008 -6.20 20.66 13.84
N ALA A 1009 -6.75 21.29 12.80
CA ALA A 1009 -6.23 22.54 12.22
C ALA A 1009 -6.89 23.82 12.78
N GLY A 1010 -7.92 23.68 13.62
CA GLY A 1010 -8.67 24.79 14.20
C GLY A 1010 -10.16 24.72 13.91
N VAL A 1011 -10.79 25.82 13.50
CA VAL A 1011 -12.26 25.89 13.37
C VAL A 1011 -12.67 26.17 11.94
N VAL A 1012 -13.47 25.25 11.39
CA VAL A 1012 -13.94 25.29 10.01
C VAL A 1012 -15.44 25.51 9.99
N ARG A 1013 -15.88 26.59 9.34
CA ARG A 1013 -17.29 26.78 8.97
C ARG A 1013 -17.51 26.23 7.57
N ILE A 1014 -18.65 25.59 7.37
CA ILE A 1014 -18.99 24.94 6.11
C ILE A 1014 -20.27 25.60 5.59
N ALA A 1015 -20.13 26.40 4.54
CA ALA A 1015 -21.25 26.98 3.81
C ALA A 1015 -21.73 26.03 2.69
N ARG A 1016 -22.99 26.18 2.29
CA ARG A 1016 -23.57 25.46 1.14
C ARG A 1016 -23.31 26.18 -0.18
#